data_AF-R1CFG4-F1
#
_entry.id   AF-R1CFG4-F1
#
_cell.length_a   1.000
_cell.length_b   1.000
_cell.length_c   1.000
_cell.angle_alpha   90.00
_cell.angle_beta   90.00
_cell.angle_gamma   90.00
#
_symmetry.space_group_name_H-M   'P 1'
#
loop_
_entity.id
_entity.type
_entity.pdbx_description
1 polymer ?
#
loop_
_entity_poly.entity_id
_entity_poly.type
_entity_poly.pdbx_seq_one_letter_code
_entity_poly.pdbx_strand_id
1 'polypeptide(L)'
;MKMFSKFRTKKDNINKMKLEPENVVREDDNTQLLINNQKATLDRMKKRVDETGFAVANLINNINYISQNVEDQMNFIGKVVNQIESYSALAEEVSASTTDSQQMAEKTLSVAKDGNEAVDKSIKAMNEIQESVEQVKNVVNSLSNHAAQVDKMLEIIKDIASETNLLALNATIEAARAGEHGKGFAVVADEVRKLANQSDEAARQISDIVQQINESVEETLQAMDSSTQKVKEGVSIANDTNSVFNEIIQSVDTTTSVTKEINAAIAEQINSLQEVISSTEDLNTISKNVMSMVEIMLMNTQHTKSSIELLSQTSETLNDITNDILNKIESKHLKQQQYTIRTAINAELSSLDPAMVFDADSVRMLENIHSGLLIGGTSVDVLPGIAKSWYVKEDNVTWVFNLRKGAKFHNGRNVLAKDVKYSLERLLSPRLKSPNAWFLFDIEGAKEYNEGKVSDVKGIKVLDDYRIEIKLEQPYSGFLLNLAQTCCAILPKEDVERSEFTGCGAFILMNKDEEKYTLKAFEEYFGGQPYVDYIEIIFNEKNAIDKYRKGEYDFLIIGNNEVKEIENLSLDGQMKTQDVLTTNFLGFNLKRNSVFAQDKDIRKAINYAIDTDKIIKGVVNGLATESKGVFPPAIIDDHQLKGFKYNPTKAKEILNNNNFNSRNERLKILARKEDEGTTNSNEKLINHIIEDLKNIGIECEIIRVPSKEYMASENISKCDVYVMGWIADTGDPDNYLTPLFSPDTYTNFGGYDNKEVTELMKQAKKIINPIKRIEVYKKIQKLIVDDCPWIFLYHPKLAYISDENIANVRLSVLGKTRYEDIMIKE
;
A
#
# COMPACT_ATOMS: atom_id res chain seq x y z
N MET A 1 -99.31 10.25 -23.35
CA MET A 1 -100.39 9.44 -23.98
C MET A 1 -100.20 8.00 -23.51
N LYS A 2 -100.80 7.68 -22.35
CA LYS A 2 -101.86 6.67 -22.21
C LYS A 2 -101.36 5.24 -22.51
N MET A 3 -101.16 4.42 -21.46
CA MET A 3 -102.17 3.48 -20.89
C MET A 3 -101.89 2.05 -21.42
N PHE A 4 -102.02 0.95 -20.70
CA PHE A 4 -102.65 0.65 -19.42
C PHE A 4 -102.17 -0.74 -18.95
N SER A 5 -101.72 -0.80 -17.70
CA SER A 5 -102.02 -1.78 -16.63
C SER A 5 -102.77 -3.10 -16.95
N LYS A 6 -102.34 -4.17 -16.25
CA LYS A 6 -103.13 -5.20 -15.50
C LYS A 6 -102.37 -6.56 -15.58
N PHE A 7 -102.19 -7.39 -14.55
CA PHE A 7 -102.97 -7.66 -13.35
C PHE A 7 -102.08 -8.25 -12.23
N ARG A 8 -102.56 -8.08 -11.01
CA ARG A 8 -102.09 -8.53 -9.69
C ARG A 8 -102.30 -10.03 -9.43
N THR A 9 -101.44 -10.58 -8.56
CA THR A 9 -101.66 -11.57 -7.45
C THR A 9 -101.99 -13.05 -7.72
N LYS A 10 -101.13 -13.96 -7.22
CA LYS A 10 -101.35 -14.91 -6.10
C LYS A 10 -100.13 -15.87 -6.02
N LYS A 11 -99.32 -15.82 -4.95
CA LYS A 11 -99.40 -16.63 -3.71
C LYS A 11 -99.28 -18.15 -3.93
N ASP A 12 -98.16 -18.65 -3.42
CA ASP A 12 -97.89 -19.97 -2.85
C ASP A 12 -98.16 -21.22 -3.70
N ASN A 13 -97.08 -21.85 -4.18
CA ASN A 13 -96.86 -23.25 -3.80
C ASN A 13 -95.38 -23.64 -3.86
N ILE A 14 -95.01 -24.28 -2.76
CA ILE A 14 -93.71 -24.78 -2.36
C ILE A 14 -93.36 -26.08 -3.11
N ASN A 15 -92.06 -26.30 -3.28
CA ASN A 15 -91.32 -27.57 -3.29
C ASN A 15 -90.76 -28.16 -4.60
N LYS A 16 -89.44 -28.39 -4.50
CA LYS A 16 -88.56 -29.37 -5.17
C LYS A 16 -87.93 -28.96 -6.51
N MET A 17 -86.82 -28.23 -6.39
CA MET A 17 -85.59 -28.64 -7.07
C MET A 17 -84.39 -28.26 -6.20
N LYS A 18 -83.65 -29.27 -5.74
CA LYS A 18 -82.38 -29.13 -5.04
C LYS A 18 -81.41 -28.35 -5.94
N LEU A 19 -80.93 -27.21 -5.46
CA LEU A 19 -79.65 -26.65 -5.89
C LEU A 19 -78.66 -26.99 -4.78
N GLU A 20 -77.69 -27.84 -5.10
CA GLU A 20 -76.54 -28.11 -4.25
C GLU A 20 -75.69 -26.84 -4.11
N PRO A 21 -75.09 -26.57 -2.93
CA PRO A 21 -74.17 -25.48 -2.76
C PRO A 21 -72.78 -25.93 -3.20
N GLU A 22 -72.43 -25.74 -4.47
CA GLU A 22 -71.01 -25.72 -4.88
C GLU A 22 -70.50 -24.27 -4.90
N ASN A 23 -69.31 -24.09 -4.32
CA ASN A 23 -68.44 -22.90 -4.32
C ASN A 23 -68.58 -21.88 -3.17
N VAL A 24 -68.43 -22.31 -1.91
CA VAL A 24 -68.07 -21.39 -0.81
C VAL A 24 -67.05 -22.05 0.15
N VAL A 25 -65.86 -22.48 -0.31
CA VAL A 25 -64.75 -22.91 0.59
C VAL A 25 -63.34 -22.74 -0.03
N ARG A 26 -63.04 -21.68 -0.79
CA ARG A 26 -61.63 -21.41 -1.23
C ARG A 26 -61.12 -19.98 -1.00
N GLU A 27 -61.95 -19.03 -0.57
CA GLU A 27 -61.53 -17.62 -0.40
C GLU A 27 -60.78 -17.32 0.92
N ASP A 28 -60.97 -18.11 1.99
CA ASP A 28 -60.41 -17.79 3.31
C ASP A 28 -58.92 -18.17 3.45
N ASP A 29 -58.44 -19.24 2.82
CA ASP A 29 -57.05 -19.72 2.93
C ASP A 29 -56.05 -18.78 2.23
N ASN A 30 -56.41 -18.25 1.05
CA ASN A 30 -55.57 -17.32 0.29
C ASN A 30 -55.41 -15.97 1.01
N THR A 31 -56.46 -15.54 1.73
CA THR A 31 -56.44 -14.29 2.49
C THR A 31 -55.42 -14.36 3.63
N GLN A 32 -55.34 -15.49 4.35
CA GLN A 32 -54.38 -15.64 5.46
C GLN A 32 -52.92 -15.66 4.98
N LEU A 33 -52.65 -16.24 3.80
CA LEU A 33 -51.30 -16.27 3.22
C LEU A 33 -50.84 -14.86 2.87
N LEU A 34 -51.71 -14.07 2.22
CA LEU A 34 -51.42 -12.68 1.88
C LEU A 34 -51.17 -11.84 3.14
N ILE A 35 -51.94 -12.06 4.21
CA ILE A 35 -51.73 -11.41 5.50
C ILE A 35 -50.35 -11.71 6.07
N ASN A 36 -49.96 -12.99 6.10
CA ASN A 36 -48.66 -13.40 6.65
C ASN A 36 -47.51 -12.84 5.81
N ASN A 37 -47.60 -12.95 4.48
CA ASN A 37 -46.61 -12.39 3.58
C ASN A 37 -46.47 -10.87 3.76
N GLN A 38 -47.59 -10.16 3.93
CA GLN A 38 -47.58 -8.71 4.16
C GLN A 38 -46.94 -8.35 5.50
N LYS A 39 -47.27 -9.06 6.60
CA LYS A 39 -46.65 -8.86 7.93
C LYS A 39 -45.13 -9.07 7.87
N ALA A 40 -44.69 -10.18 7.28
CA ALA A 40 -43.26 -10.49 7.12
C ALA A 40 -42.53 -9.45 6.25
N THR A 41 -43.15 -9.02 5.13
CA THR A 41 -42.58 -7.98 4.25
C THR A 41 -42.33 -6.68 5.01
N LEU A 42 -43.30 -6.22 5.81
CA LEU A 42 -43.22 -4.97 6.55
C LEU A 42 -42.17 -4.99 7.65
N ASP A 43 -42.10 -6.07 8.43
CA ASP A 43 -41.08 -6.21 9.48
C ASP A 43 -39.67 -6.18 8.85
N ARG A 44 -39.45 -6.98 7.80
CA ARG A 44 -38.18 -6.99 7.08
C ARG A 44 -37.83 -5.64 6.46
N MET A 45 -38.79 -4.96 5.85
CA MET A 45 -38.60 -3.62 5.30
C MET A 45 -38.17 -2.64 6.38
N LYS A 46 -38.85 -2.65 7.54
CA LYS A 46 -38.49 -1.81 8.69
C LYS A 46 -37.05 -2.07 9.15
N LYS A 47 -36.66 -3.34 9.35
CA LYS A 47 -35.28 -3.70 9.74
C LYS A 47 -34.23 -3.19 8.74
N ARG A 48 -34.50 -3.32 7.43
CA ARG A 48 -33.59 -2.85 6.37
C ARG A 48 -33.49 -1.34 6.28
N VAL A 49 -34.59 -0.62 6.50
CA VAL A 49 -34.59 0.85 6.56
C VAL A 49 -33.77 1.33 7.75
N ASP A 50 -33.95 0.72 8.94
CA ASP A 50 -33.18 1.05 10.15
C ASP A 50 -31.68 0.80 9.97
N GLU A 51 -31.31 -0.34 9.38
CA GLU A 51 -29.92 -0.67 9.03
C GLU A 51 -29.30 0.37 8.10
N THR A 52 -30.01 0.72 7.03
CA THR A 52 -29.54 1.68 6.02
C THR A 52 -29.41 3.07 6.63
N GLY A 53 -30.37 3.49 7.47
CA GLY A 53 -30.30 4.76 8.20
C GLY A 53 -29.08 4.86 9.10
N PHE A 54 -28.72 3.76 9.79
CA PHE A 54 -27.50 3.70 10.61
C PHE A 54 -26.22 3.79 9.75
N ALA A 55 -26.16 3.08 8.61
CA ALA A 55 -25.03 3.15 7.69
C ALA A 55 -24.83 4.58 7.13
N VAL A 56 -25.91 5.27 6.78
CA VAL A 56 -25.89 6.67 6.33
C VAL A 56 -25.39 7.61 7.44
N ALA A 57 -25.82 7.41 8.69
CA ALA A 57 -25.32 8.20 9.81
C ALA A 57 -23.79 8.06 10.01
N ASN A 58 -23.26 6.84 9.86
CA ASN A 58 -21.81 6.61 9.90
C ASN A 58 -21.08 7.28 8.72
N LEU A 59 -21.65 7.24 7.51
CA LEU A 59 -21.07 7.93 6.36
C LEU A 59 -20.97 9.45 6.59
N ILE A 60 -22.00 10.07 7.19
CA ILE A 60 -21.97 11.50 7.56
C ILE A 60 -20.81 11.79 8.52
N ASN A 61 -20.63 10.96 9.55
CA ASN A 61 -19.53 11.15 10.50
C ASN A 61 -18.15 11.05 9.81
N ASN A 62 -17.98 10.11 8.88
CA ASN A 62 -16.74 9.95 8.11
C ASN A 62 -16.49 11.14 7.17
N ILE A 63 -17.54 11.64 6.50
CA ILE A 63 -17.43 12.80 5.62
C ILE A 63 -17.03 14.06 6.43
N ASN A 64 -17.62 14.26 7.61
CA ASN A 64 -17.25 15.35 8.51
C ASN A 64 -15.79 15.24 8.98
N TYR A 65 -15.30 14.03 9.28
CA TYR A 65 -13.90 13.80 9.62
C TYR A 65 -12.96 14.18 8.46
N ILE A 66 -13.31 13.79 7.22
CA ILE A 66 -12.55 14.18 6.02
C ILE A 66 -12.59 15.72 5.83
N SER A 67 -13.75 16.34 6.04
CA SER A 67 -13.90 17.80 5.95
C SER A 67 -12.94 18.53 6.90
N GLN A 68 -12.90 18.12 8.17
CA GLN A 68 -11.99 18.68 9.15
C GLN A 68 -10.52 18.52 8.74
N ASN A 69 -10.14 17.33 8.25
CA ASN A 69 -8.77 17.07 7.82
C ASN A 69 -8.35 17.94 6.61
N VAL A 70 -9.26 18.21 5.67
CA VAL A 70 -8.99 19.08 4.52
C VAL A 70 -8.88 20.54 4.97
N GLU A 71 -9.72 20.98 5.92
CA GLU A 71 -9.63 22.32 6.50
C GLU A 71 -8.30 22.53 7.24
N ASP A 72 -7.89 21.54 8.05
CA ASP A 72 -6.59 21.54 8.72
C ASP A 72 -5.44 21.58 7.70
N GLN A 73 -5.53 20.80 6.62
CA GLN A 73 -4.56 20.81 5.53
C GLN A 73 -4.44 22.19 4.88
N MET A 74 -5.56 22.87 4.59
CA MET A 74 -5.55 24.23 4.05
C MET A 74 -4.93 25.25 5.01
N ASN A 75 -5.17 25.10 6.32
CA ASN A 75 -4.53 25.94 7.34
C ASN A 75 -3.01 25.73 7.38
N PHE A 76 -2.52 24.49 7.23
CA PHE A 76 -1.08 24.20 7.14
C PHE A 76 -0.46 24.76 5.87
N ILE A 77 -1.15 24.66 4.72
CA ILE A 77 -0.72 25.28 3.46
C ILE A 77 -0.55 26.79 3.64
N GLY A 78 -1.50 27.48 4.28
CA GLY A 78 -1.39 28.91 4.58
C GLY A 78 -0.17 29.26 5.45
N LYS A 79 0.16 28.43 6.44
CA LYS A 79 1.37 28.62 7.26
C LYS A 79 2.66 28.47 6.44
N VAL A 80 2.70 27.49 5.52
CA VAL A 80 3.84 27.30 4.62
C VAL A 80 4.04 28.51 3.72
N VAL A 81 2.97 29.07 3.14
CA VAL A 81 3.04 30.29 2.31
C VAL A 81 3.63 31.46 3.09
N ASN A 82 3.12 31.76 4.28
CA ASN A 82 3.65 32.85 5.12
C ASN A 82 5.14 32.66 5.47
N GLN A 83 5.56 31.41 5.66
CA GLN A 83 6.95 31.10 5.97
C GLN A 83 7.85 31.30 4.74
N ILE A 84 7.39 30.95 3.54
CA ILE A 84 8.09 31.23 2.29
C ILE A 84 8.30 32.73 2.09
N GLU A 85 7.29 33.57 2.34
CA GLU A 85 7.41 35.03 2.24
C GLU A 85 8.54 35.56 3.16
N SER A 86 8.61 35.03 4.38
CA SER A 86 9.68 35.38 5.32
C SER A 86 11.06 34.92 4.84
N TYR A 87 11.16 33.73 4.24
CA TYR A 87 12.40 33.22 3.65
C TYR A 87 12.85 34.03 2.43
N SER A 88 11.93 34.48 1.58
CA SER A 88 12.24 35.37 0.46
C SER A 88 12.78 36.71 0.93
N ALA A 89 12.16 37.32 1.95
CA ALA A 89 12.67 38.55 2.54
C ALA A 89 14.08 38.39 3.13
N LEU A 90 14.34 37.27 3.83
CA LEU A 90 15.68 36.95 4.34
C LEU A 90 16.69 36.73 3.21
N ALA A 91 16.31 36.05 2.12
CA ALA A 91 17.19 35.84 0.97
C ALA A 91 17.60 37.18 0.31
N GLU A 92 16.65 38.12 0.18
CA GLU A 92 16.92 39.47 -0.31
C GLU A 92 17.86 40.24 0.63
N GLU A 93 17.63 40.16 1.95
CA GLU A 93 18.48 40.81 2.96
C GLU A 93 19.92 40.27 2.96
N VAL A 94 20.08 38.94 2.87
CA VAL A 94 21.41 38.33 2.78
C VAL A 94 22.08 38.72 1.45
N SER A 95 21.34 38.76 0.34
CA SER A 95 21.88 39.18 -0.97
C SER A 95 22.35 40.63 -0.98
N ALA A 96 21.64 41.53 -0.31
CA ALA A 96 22.08 42.90 -0.12
C ALA A 96 23.35 42.95 0.75
N SER A 97 23.38 42.22 1.87
CA SER A 97 24.52 42.19 2.79
C SER A 97 25.79 41.60 2.16
N THR A 98 25.67 40.58 1.30
CA THR A 98 26.80 40.02 0.56
C THR A 98 27.33 40.97 -0.51
N THR A 99 26.43 41.72 -1.17
CA THR A 99 26.81 42.75 -2.13
C THR A 99 27.61 43.87 -1.45
N ASP A 100 27.15 44.34 -0.30
CA ASP A 100 27.87 45.34 0.52
C ASP A 100 29.23 44.81 1.01
N SER A 101 29.28 43.54 1.43
CA SER A 101 30.52 42.88 1.84
C SER A 101 31.53 42.79 0.69
N GLN A 102 31.06 42.51 -0.53
CA GLN A 102 31.91 42.47 -1.71
C GLN A 102 32.48 43.86 -2.04
N GLN A 103 31.67 44.92 -1.99
CA GLN A 103 32.16 46.29 -2.17
C GLN A 103 33.20 46.69 -1.12
N MET A 104 32.98 46.31 0.15
CA MET A 104 33.91 46.59 1.24
C MET A 104 35.23 45.83 1.05
N ALA A 105 35.15 44.56 0.62
CA ALA A 105 36.32 43.75 0.29
C ALA A 105 37.13 44.41 -0.85
N GLU A 106 36.48 44.82 -1.94
CA GLU A 106 37.15 45.51 -3.06
C GLU A 106 37.86 46.80 -2.61
N LYS A 107 37.20 47.60 -1.77
CA LYS A 107 37.80 48.82 -1.20
C LYS A 107 39.00 48.50 -0.30
N THR A 108 38.88 47.49 0.56
CA THR A 108 39.95 47.05 1.46
C THR A 108 41.14 46.52 0.68
N LEU A 109 40.90 45.76 -0.39
CA LEU A 109 41.93 45.26 -1.30
C LEU A 109 42.70 46.41 -1.95
N SER A 110 41.99 47.45 -2.40
CA SER A 110 42.63 48.64 -2.96
C SER A 110 43.55 49.32 -1.94
N VAL A 111 43.04 49.58 -0.73
CA VAL A 111 43.83 50.24 0.32
C VAL A 111 45.03 49.39 0.75
N ALA A 112 44.87 48.07 0.84
CA ALA A 112 45.96 47.16 1.17
C ALA A 112 47.04 47.14 0.09
N LYS A 113 46.66 47.17 -1.20
CA LYS A 113 47.60 47.29 -2.32
C LYS A 113 48.34 48.62 -2.32
N ASP A 114 47.63 49.72 -2.09
CA ASP A 114 48.26 51.05 -1.98
C ASP A 114 49.23 51.11 -0.80
N GLY A 115 48.86 50.52 0.34
CA GLY A 115 49.73 50.38 1.52
C GLY A 115 50.97 49.54 1.24
N ASN A 116 50.80 48.40 0.55
CA ASN A 116 51.90 47.55 0.11
C ASN A 116 52.89 48.31 -0.78
N GLU A 117 52.39 49.05 -1.78
CA GLU A 117 53.21 49.88 -2.69
C GLU A 117 53.97 50.98 -1.93
N ALA A 118 53.34 51.61 -0.94
CA ALA A 118 53.98 52.64 -0.11
C ALA A 118 55.13 52.06 0.75
N VAL A 119 54.96 50.85 1.27
CA VAL A 119 56.01 50.14 2.02
C VAL A 119 57.16 49.75 1.09
N ASP A 120 56.87 49.27 -0.12
CA ASP A 120 57.89 48.95 -1.14
C ASP A 120 58.75 50.17 -1.50
N LYS A 121 58.12 51.34 -1.67
CA LYS A 121 58.83 52.62 -1.85
C LYS A 121 59.71 52.96 -0.65
N SER A 122 59.25 52.65 0.57
CA SER A 122 60.01 52.89 1.80
C SER A 122 61.22 51.96 1.92
N ILE A 123 61.08 50.68 1.56
CA ILE A 123 62.19 49.71 1.50
C ILE A 123 63.25 50.22 0.51
N LYS A 124 62.83 50.67 -0.67
CA LYS A 124 63.73 51.23 -1.68
C LYS A 124 64.50 52.45 -1.15
N ALA A 125 63.80 53.40 -0.52
CA ALA A 125 64.43 54.57 0.07
C ALA A 125 65.43 54.21 1.20
N MET A 126 65.10 53.22 2.03
CA MET A 126 66.02 52.74 3.09
C MET A 126 67.27 52.08 2.51
N ASN A 127 67.15 51.32 1.43
CA ASN A 127 68.30 50.76 0.73
C ASN A 127 69.20 51.85 0.12
N GLU A 128 68.60 52.90 -0.45
CA GLU A 128 69.34 54.08 -0.95
C GLU A 128 70.08 54.81 0.20
N ILE A 129 69.46 54.94 1.38
CA ILE A 129 70.11 55.48 2.59
C ILE A 129 71.26 54.58 3.03
N GLN A 130 71.07 53.26 3.04
CA GLN A 130 72.12 52.31 3.40
C GLN A 130 73.35 52.46 2.50
N GLU A 131 73.13 52.59 1.19
CA GLU A 131 74.20 52.80 0.23
C GLU A 131 74.91 54.15 0.46
N SER A 132 74.16 55.21 0.75
CA SER A 132 74.71 56.53 1.05
C SER A 132 75.57 56.53 2.33
N VAL A 133 75.10 55.87 3.40
CA VAL A 133 75.87 55.74 4.65
C VAL A 133 77.17 54.96 4.41
N GLU A 134 77.14 53.90 3.61
CA GLU A 134 78.33 53.13 3.24
C GLU A 134 79.32 53.97 2.42
N GLN A 135 78.84 54.79 1.49
CA GLN A 135 79.66 55.73 0.73
C GLN A 135 80.33 56.76 1.67
N VAL A 136 79.59 57.33 2.61
CA VAL A 136 80.15 58.28 3.59
C VAL A 136 81.21 57.61 4.46
N LYS A 137 80.95 56.37 4.93
CA LYS A 137 81.93 55.57 5.68
C LYS A 137 83.24 55.39 4.92
N ASN A 138 83.17 55.13 3.60
CA ASN A 138 84.35 55.02 2.75
C ASN A 138 85.13 56.34 2.63
N VAL A 139 84.44 57.48 2.50
CA VAL A 139 85.07 58.81 2.48
C VAL A 139 85.76 59.13 3.80
N VAL A 140 85.10 58.85 4.93
CA VAL A 140 85.66 59.08 6.28
C VAL A 140 86.87 58.17 6.54
N ASN A 141 86.84 56.91 6.10
CA ASN A 141 88.02 56.03 6.12
C ASN A 141 89.18 56.58 5.28
N SER A 142 88.89 57.17 4.12
CA SER A 142 89.91 57.85 3.31
C SER A 142 90.50 59.05 4.05
N LEU A 143 89.67 59.83 4.75
CA LEU A 143 90.14 60.95 5.58
C LEU A 143 91.04 60.47 6.74
N SER A 144 90.68 59.36 7.41
CA SER A 144 91.51 58.71 8.44
C SER A 144 92.91 58.39 7.90
N ASN A 145 92.97 57.82 6.70
CA ASN A 145 94.25 57.48 6.05
C ASN A 145 95.07 58.73 5.71
N HIS A 146 94.44 59.81 5.24
CA HIS A 146 95.15 61.07 4.96
C HIS A 146 95.65 61.74 6.25
N ALA A 147 94.85 61.75 7.32
CA ALA A 147 95.25 62.27 8.62
C ALA A 147 96.48 61.52 9.17
N ALA A 148 96.50 60.18 9.07
CA ALA A 148 97.66 59.38 9.43
C ALA A 148 98.91 59.66 8.56
N GLN A 149 98.75 60.05 7.30
CA GLN A 149 99.86 60.48 6.45
C GLN A 149 100.40 61.86 6.85
N VAL A 150 99.51 62.80 7.20
CA VAL A 150 99.91 64.12 7.71
C VAL A 150 100.69 63.97 9.02
N ASP A 151 100.26 63.09 9.92
CA ASP A 151 100.95 62.83 11.18
C ASP A 151 102.40 62.36 10.96
N LYS A 152 102.63 61.45 9.99
CA LYS A 152 103.98 61.04 9.55
C LYS A 152 104.80 62.18 8.96
N MET A 153 104.17 63.09 8.20
CA MET A 153 104.89 64.26 7.66
C MET A 153 105.29 65.24 8.77
N LEU A 154 104.44 65.40 9.78
CA LEU A 154 104.74 66.26 10.94
C LEU A 154 105.91 65.71 11.77
N GLU A 155 106.03 64.39 11.90
CA GLU A 155 107.19 63.75 12.54
C GLU A 155 108.50 64.13 11.81
N ILE A 156 108.50 64.08 10.47
CA ILE A 156 109.64 64.50 9.66
C ILE A 156 109.93 66.01 9.81
N ILE A 157 108.90 66.86 9.84
CA ILE A 157 109.07 68.31 10.02
C ILE A 157 109.65 68.61 11.40
N LYS A 158 109.21 67.88 12.43
CA LYS A 158 109.72 67.96 13.79
C LYS A 158 111.21 67.58 13.85
N ASP A 159 111.59 66.51 13.18
CA ASP A 159 112.98 66.08 13.06
C ASP A 159 113.84 67.13 12.34
N ILE A 160 113.37 67.66 11.21
CA ILE A 160 114.05 68.73 10.47
C ILE A 160 114.18 70.00 11.33
N ALA A 161 113.12 70.40 12.04
CA ALA A 161 113.14 71.56 12.93
C ALA A 161 114.16 71.36 14.06
N SER A 162 114.22 70.17 14.66
CA SER A 162 115.20 69.81 15.68
C SER A 162 116.64 69.86 15.15
N GLU A 163 116.88 69.30 13.96
CA GLU A 163 118.19 69.28 13.31
C GLU A 163 118.63 70.69 12.88
N THR A 164 117.69 71.50 12.37
CA THR A 164 117.92 72.90 11.99
C THR A 164 118.20 73.77 13.22
N ASN A 165 117.52 73.53 14.34
CA ASN A 165 117.80 74.20 15.62
C ASN A 165 119.21 73.87 16.15
N LEU A 166 119.66 72.62 15.96
CA LEU A 166 121.01 72.15 16.28
C LEU A 166 122.08 72.77 15.37
N LEU A 167 121.83 72.85 14.07
CA LEU A 167 122.72 73.52 13.10
C LEU A 167 122.82 75.02 13.38
N ALA A 168 121.70 75.66 13.70
CA ALA A 168 121.67 77.07 14.10
C ALA A 168 122.44 77.32 15.40
N LEU A 169 122.31 76.43 16.40
CA LEU A 169 123.10 76.48 17.63
C LEU A 169 124.61 76.39 17.36
N ASN A 170 125.02 75.46 16.49
CA ASN A 170 126.41 75.32 16.07
C ASN A 170 126.91 76.57 15.32
N ALA A 171 126.07 77.17 14.47
CA ALA A 171 126.40 78.42 13.77
C ALA A 171 126.50 79.63 14.72
N THR A 172 125.67 79.72 15.76
CA THR A 172 125.75 80.76 16.80
C THR A 172 127.06 80.63 17.62
N ILE A 173 127.48 79.40 17.93
CA ILE A 173 128.75 79.14 18.62
C ILE A 173 129.95 79.59 17.76
N GLU A 174 129.95 79.27 16.47
CA GLU A 174 131.06 79.63 15.57
C GLU A 174 131.07 81.14 15.23
N ALA A 175 129.90 81.79 15.18
CA ALA A 175 129.77 83.24 15.06
C ALA A 175 130.31 83.99 16.30
N ALA A 176 130.16 83.44 17.51
CA ALA A 176 130.76 84.00 18.73
C ALA A 176 132.29 83.87 18.75
N ARG A 177 132.84 82.87 18.03
CA ARG A 177 134.29 82.59 17.92
C ARG A 177 135.02 83.55 16.97
N ALA A 178 134.33 84.10 15.97
CA ALA A 178 134.88 84.99 14.94
C ALA A 178 135.02 86.48 15.36
N GLY A 179 134.66 86.85 16.61
CA GLY A 179 134.88 88.19 17.17
C GLY A 179 134.12 89.31 16.43
N GLU A 180 134.73 90.50 16.28
CA GLU A 180 134.12 91.69 15.66
C GLU A 180 133.56 91.44 14.23
N HIS A 181 134.10 90.47 13.48
CA HIS A 181 133.65 90.11 12.13
C HIS A 181 132.45 89.13 12.09
N GLY A 182 132.09 88.49 13.22
CA GLY A 182 131.00 87.51 13.32
C GLY A 182 129.63 88.08 13.68
N LYS A 183 129.55 89.37 14.05
CA LYS A 183 128.32 90.02 14.53
C LYS A 183 127.14 89.93 13.56
N GLY A 184 127.37 89.96 12.25
CA GLY A 184 126.31 89.80 11.24
C GLY A 184 125.79 88.36 11.12
N PHE A 185 126.65 87.35 11.29
CA PHE A 185 126.29 85.93 11.20
C PHE A 185 125.57 85.42 12.45
N ALA A 186 125.90 85.93 13.64
CA ALA A 186 125.21 85.59 14.89
C ALA A 186 123.71 85.95 14.84
N VAL A 187 123.38 87.10 14.22
CA VAL A 187 121.99 87.53 14.03
C VAL A 187 121.22 86.56 13.14
N VAL A 188 121.85 86.07 12.05
CA VAL A 188 121.21 85.10 11.15
C VAL A 188 121.03 83.74 11.83
N ALA A 189 122.04 83.27 12.59
CA ALA A 189 121.96 81.99 13.30
C ALA A 189 120.89 82.00 14.40
N ASP A 190 120.77 83.09 15.18
CA ASP A 190 119.69 83.24 16.15
C ASP A 190 118.32 83.33 15.46
N GLU A 191 118.22 83.96 14.28
CA GLU A 191 116.96 84.02 13.53
C GLU A 191 116.57 82.63 12.96
N VAL A 192 117.52 81.84 12.46
CA VAL A 192 117.28 80.46 12.00
C VAL A 192 116.90 79.55 13.18
N ARG A 193 117.53 79.72 14.34
CA ARG A 193 117.17 78.99 15.57
C ARG A 193 115.75 79.31 16.01
N LYS A 194 115.37 80.58 15.94
CA LYS A 194 114.01 81.05 16.26
C LYS A 194 112.98 80.49 15.27
N LEU A 195 113.29 80.49 13.97
CA LEU A 195 112.48 79.86 12.92
C LEU A 195 112.34 78.34 13.13
N ALA A 196 113.41 77.66 13.53
CA ALA A 196 113.38 76.22 13.80
C ALA A 196 112.52 75.88 15.03
N ASN A 197 112.62 76.64 16.12
CA ASN A 197 111.73 76.49 17.27
C ASN A 197 110.27 76.82 16.92
N GLN A 198 110.02 77.85 16.10
CA GLN A 198 108.69 78.15 15.59
C GLN A 198 108.13 77.02 14.71
N SER A 199 108.98 76.34 13.92
CA SER A 199 108.59 75.17 13.13
C SER A 199 108.29 73.94 13.99
N ASP A 200 109.06 73.67 15.06
CA ASP A 200 108.74 72.60 16.03
C ASP A 200 107.41 72.88 16.75
N GLU A 201 107.20 74.13 17.20
CA GLU A 201 105.98 74.55 17.88
C GLU A 201 104.76 74.49 16.94
N ALA A 202 104.89 74.95 15.70
CA ALA A 202 103.84 74.82 14.68
C ALA A 202 103.55 73.36 14.33
N ALA A 203 104.58 72.51 14.20
CA ALA A 203 104.39 71.08 13.93
C ALA A 203 103.65 70.36 15.07
N ARG A 204 103.94 70.70 16.33
CA ARG A 204 103.18 70.20 17.49
C ARG A 204 101.72 70.66 17.48
N GLN A 205 101.47 71.93 17.22
CA GLN A 205 100.09 72.45 17.13
C GLN A 205 99.29 71.75 16.02
N ILE A 206 99.91 71.47 14.86
CA ILE A 206 99.24 70.72 13.79
C ILE A 206 99.06 69.24 14.20
N SER A 207 100.00 68.63 14.90
CA SER A 207 99.89 67.24 15.38
C SER A 207 98.73 67.10 16.39
N ASP A 208 98.58 68.05 17.33
CA ASP A 208 97.44 68.10 18.25
C ASP A 208 96.10 68.22 17.49
N ILE A 209 96.04 69.02 16.43
CA ILE A 209 94.85 69.15 15.56
C ILE A 209 94.58 67.84 14.80
N VAL A 210 95.62 67.17 14.28
CA VAL A 210 95.49 65.89 13.57
C VAL A 210 95.01 64.78 14.53
N GLN A 211 95.47 64.79 15.78
CA GLN A 211 94.98 63.89 16.81
C GLN A 211 93.49 64.11 17.08
N GLN A 212 93.05 65.36 17.23
CA GLN A 212 91.62 65.70 17.37
C GLN A 212 90.79 65.28 16.14
N ILE A 213 91.35 65.39 14.93
CA ILE A 213 90.71 64.89 13.70
C ILE A 213 90.57 63.37 13.74
N ASN A 214 91.59 62.63 14.17
CA ASN A 214 91.54 61.17 14.28
C ASN A 214 90.50 60.71 15.32
N GLU A 215 90.44 61.36 16.48
CA GLU A 215 89.41 61.11 17.50
C GLU A 215 88.00 61.37 16.93
N SER A 216 87.82 62.49 16.23
CA SER A 216 86.55 62.83 15.57
C SER A 216 86.16 61.84 14.45
N VAL A 217 87.14 61.32 13.72
CA VAL A 217 86.95 60.31 12.67
C VAL A 217 86.51 58.98 13.26
N GLU A 218 87.10 58.55 14.37
CA GLU A 218 86.72 57.33 15.07
C GLU A 218 85.28 57.41 15.61
N GLU A 219 84.93 58.53 16.26
CA GLU A 219 83.55 58.80 16.69
C GLU A 219 82.56 58.79 15.51
N THR A 220 82.95 59.38 14.38
CA THR A 220 82.12 59.41 13.16
C THR A 220 81.93 58.02 12.57
N LEU A 221 82.97 57.18 12.53
CA LEU A 221 82.87 55.80 12.05
C LEU A 221 81.94 54.95 12.93
N GLN A 222 82.02 55.10 14.26
CA GLN A 222 81.10 54.44 15.19
C GLN A 222 79.65 54.90 14.98
N ALA A 223 79.42 56.20 14.80
CA ALA A 223 78.09 56.73 14.49
C ALA A 223 77.54 56.22 13.15
N MET A 224 78.40 56.05 12.14
CA MET A 224 78.03 55.47 10.84
C MET A 224 77.68 53.99 10.96
N ASP A 225 78.45 53.20 11.72
CA ASP A 225 78.13 51.79 11.98
C ASP A 225 76.79 51.62 12.70
N SER A 226 76.54 52.45 13.72
CA SER A 226 75.23 52.51 14.37
C SER A 226 74.12 52.91 13.40
N SER A 227 74.39 53.85 12.48
CA SER A 227 73.41 54.29 11.47
C SER A 227 73.10 53.16 10.47
N THR A 228 74.11 52.44 9.99
CA THR A 228 73.94 51.26 9.12
C THR A 228 73.11 50.18 9.79
N GLN A 229 73.34 49.93 11.08
CA GLN A 229 72.53 48.98 11.84
C GLN A 229 71.07 49.43 11.96
N LYS A 230 70.84 50.72 12.27
CA LYS A 230 69.48 51.29 12.36
C LYS A 230 68.73 51.26 11.03
N VAL A 231 69.41 51.50 9.91
CA VAL A 231 68.81 51.38 8.58
C VAL A 231 68.43 49.93 8.26
N LYS A 232 69.29 48.96 8.60
CA LYS A 232 68.96 47.52 8.45
C LYS A 232 67.76 47.11 9.29
N GLU A 233 67.68 47.57 10.55
CA GLU A 233 66.49 47.37 11.39
C GLU A 233 65.24 47.96 10.72
N GLY A 234 65.35 49.17 10.14
CA GLY A 234 64.27 49.82 9.39
C GLY A 234 63.82 49.04 8.15
N VAL A 235 64.76 48.50 7.36
CA VAL A 235 64.46 47.63 6.21
C VAL A 235 63.74 46.36 6.67
N SER A 236 64.18 45.73 7.77
CA SER A 236 63.52 44.55 8.34
C SER A 236 62.07 44.84 8.73
N ILE A 237 61.83 45.92 9.48
CA ILE A 237 60.49 46.33 9.91
C ILE A 237 59.58 46.60 8.69
N ALA A 238 60.12 47.25 7.66
CA ALA A 238 59.37 47.52 6.44
C ALA A 238 59.02 46.22 5.69
N ASN A 239 59.94 45.25 5.58
CA ASN A 239 59.66 43.94 5.01
C ASN A 239 58.58 43.17 5.81
N ASP A 240 58.65 43.20 7.14
CA ASP A 240 57.63 42.58 7.99
C ASP A 240 56.25 43.23 7.74
N THR A 241 56.22 44.56 7.62
CA THR A 241 54.99 45.31 7.28
C THR A 241 54.46 44.95 5.89
N ASN A 242 55.34 44.75 4.91
CA ASN A 242 54.97 44.29 3.57
C ASN A 242 54.29 42.91 3.62
N SER A 243 54.83 41.98 4.42
CA SER A 243 54.22 40.67 4.67
C SER A 243 52.80 40.79 5.24
N VAL A 244 52.59 41.67 6.23
CA VAL A 244 51.26 41.91 6.82
C VAL A 244 50.26 42.42 5.77
N PHE A 245 50.67 43.33 4.88
CA PHE A 245 49.79 43.77 3.79
C PHE A 245 49.45 42.64 2.80
N ASN A 246 50.40 41.76 2.49
CA ASN A 246 50.16 40.59 1.65
C ASN A 246 49.18 39.60 2.30
N GLU A 247 49.27 39.38 3.62
CA GLU A 247 48.29 38.58 4.36
C GLU A 247 46.88 39.20 4.33
N ILE A 248 46.77 40.53 4.43
CA ILE A 248 45.50 41.25 4.27
C ILE A 248 44.93 41.01 2.86
N ILE A 249 45.75 41.16 1.81
CA ILE A 249 45.34 40.92 0.43
C ILE A 249 44.77 39.51 0.27
N GLN A 250 45.49 38.49 0.76
CA GLN A 250 45.05 37.09 0.68
C GLN A 250 43.74 36.84 1.46
N SER A 251 43.60 37.47 2.64
CA SER A 251 42.39 37.36 3.45
C SER A 251 41.17 38.00 2.76
N VAL A 252 41.38 39.13 2.07
CA VAL A 252 40.34 39.81 1.30
C VAL A 252 39.94 39.03 0.04
N ASP A 253 40.89 38.40 -0.65
CA ASP A 253 40.60 37.50 -1.78
C ASP A 253 39.76 36.30 -1.33
N THR A 254 40.10 35.71 -0.18
CA THR A 254 39.32 34.62 0.44
C THR A 254 37.90 35.08 0.76
N THR A 255 37.75 36.26 1.37
CA THR A 255 36.44 36.88 1.67
C THR A 255 35.62 37.07 0.39
N THR A 256 36.24 37.55 -0.68
CA THR A 256 35.60 37.74 -1.98
C THR A 256 35.10 36.43 -2.58
N SER A 257 35.91 35.36 -2.48
CA SER A 257 35.51 34.01 -2.94
C SER A 257 34.29 33.50 -2.16
N VAL A 258 34.33 33.58 -0.83
CA VAL A 258 33.23 33.15 0.03
C VAL A 258 31.94 33.94 -0.27
N THR A 259 32.03 35.27 -0.45
CA THR A 259 30.84 36.06 -0.82
C THR A 259 30.23 35.66 -2.16
N LYS A 260 31.04 35.25 -3.14
CA LYS A 260 30.53 34.73 -4.42
C LYS A 260 29.82 33.39 -4.26
N GLU A 261 30.38 32.49 -3.45
CA GLU A 261 29.75 31.20 -3.14
C GLU A 261 28.40 31.40 -2.43
N ILE A 262 28.34 32.32 -1.46
CA ILE A 262 27.08 32.66 -0.78
C ILE A 262 26.05 33.20 -1.79
N ASN A 263 26.44 34.12 -2.68
CA ASN A 263 25.52 34.63 -3.72
C ASN A 263 24.99 33.54 -4.65
N ALA A 264 25.83 32.58 -5.03
CA ALA A 264 25.40 31.43 -5.84
C ALA A 264 24.39 30.56 -5.07
N ALA A 265 24.65 30.29 -3.78
CA ALA A 265 23.75 29.52 -2.93
C ALA A 265 22.40 30.23 -2.72
N ILE A 266 22.38 31.56 -2.57
CA ILE A 266 21.14 32.35 -2.47
C ILE A 266 20.32 32.24 -3.77
N ALA A 267 20.96 32.31 -4.93
CA ALA A 267 20.27 32.17 -6.21
C ALA A 267 19.61 30.79 -6.36
N GLU A 268 20.30 29.72 -5.95
CA GLU A 268 19.76 28.36 -5.93
C GLU A 268 18.60 28.22 -4.91
N GLN A 269 18.73 28.85 -3.75
CA GLN A 269 17.68 28.89 -2.73
C GLN A 269 16.41 29.60 -3.24
N ILE A 270 16.55 30.70 -3.98
CA ILE A 270 15.41 31.40 -4.60
C ILE A 270 14.69 30.49 -5.62
N ASN A 271 15.43 29.78 -6.47
CA ASN A 271 14.84 28.84 -7.42
C ASN A 271 14.08 27.72 -6.69
N SER A 272 14.67 27.17 -5.62
CA SER A 272 14.03 26.15 -4.79
C SER A 272 12.74 26.68 -4.14
N LEU A 273 12.75 27.92 -3.64
CA LEU A 273 11.55 28.55 -3.07
C LEU A 273 10.43 28.71 -4.12
N GLN A 274 10.75 29.02 -5.37
CA GLN A 274 9.74 29.08 -6.45
C GLN A 274 9.09 27.72 -6.71
N GLU A 275 9.84 26.62 -6.68
CA GLU A 275 9.27 25.27 -6.80
C GLU A 275 8.35 24.93 -5.62
N VAL A 276 8.73 25.33 -4.40
CA VAL A 276 7.87 25.15 -3.21
C VAL A 276 6.59 25.98 -3.35
N ILE A 277 6.65 27.22 -3.83
CA ILE A 277 5.47 28.06 -4.10
C ILE A 277 4.54 27.35 -5.08
N SER A 278 5.04 26.93 -6.24
CA SER A 278 4.23 26.25 -7.26
C SER A 278 3.59 24.97 -6.71
N SER A 279 4.35 24.16 -5.98
CA SER A 279 3.83 22.93 -5.36
C SER A 279 2.76 23.23 -4.31
N THR A 280 2.91 24.34 -3.57
CA THR A 280 1.95 24.78 -2.55
C THR A 280 0.66 25.31 -3.17
N GLU A 281 0.75 26.01 -4.31
CA GLU A 281 -0.41 26.44 -5.11
C GLU A 281 -1.19 25.25 -5.68
N ASP A 282 -0.48 24.24 -6.19
CA ASP A 282 -1.10 22.99 -6.66
C ASP A 282 -1.79 22.26 -5.51
N LEU A 283 -1.14 22.13 -4.34
CA LEU A 283 -1.74 21.56 -3.14
C LEU A 283 -2.98 22.32 -2.67
N ASN A 284 -2.97 23.66 -2.74
CA ASN A 284 -4.12 24.48 -2.40
C ASN A 284 -5.28 24.24 -3.37
N THR A 285 -4.99 24.15 -4.67
CA THR A 285 -5.99 23.85 -5.71
C THR A 285 -6.58 22.46 -5.52
N ILE A 286 -5.75 21.45 -5.27
CA ILE A 286 -6.20 20.08 -4.98
C ILE A 286 -7.06 20.07 -3.72
N SER A 287 -6.63 20.74 -2.64
CA SER A 287 -7.38 20.79 -1.38
C SER A 287 -8.75 21.44 -1.55
N LYS A 288 -8.85 22.52 -2.34
CA LYS A 288 -10.15 23.13 -2.71
C LYS A 288 -11.04 22.18 -3.50
N ASN A 289 -10.48 21.44 -4.45
CA ASN A 289 -11.23 20.43 -5.21
C ASN A 289 -11.73 19.30 -4.30
N VAL A 290 -10.90 18.83 -3.36
CA VAL A 290 -11.31 17.82 -2.37
C VAL A 290 -12.40 18.38 -1.45
N MET A 291 -12.29 19.62 -0.99
CA MET A 291 -13.34 20.25 -0.18
C MET A 291 -14.68 20.34 -0.93
N SER A 292 -14.65 20.74 -2.20
CA SER A 292 -15.86 20.75 -3.04
C SER A 292 -16.47 19.35 -3.19
N MET A 293 -15.64 18.32 -3.38
CA MET A 293 -16.11 16.93 -3.40
C MET A 293 -16.73 16.53 -2.07
N VAL A 294 -16.13 16.94 -0.94
CA VAL A 294 -16.65 16.68 0.41
C VAL A 294 -18.02 17.35 0.61
N GLU A 295 -18.19 18.60 0.20
CA GLU A 295 -19.47 19.31 0.25
C GLU A 295 -20.54 18.60 -0.58
N ILE A 296 -20.22 18.18 -1.81
CA ILE A 296 -21.12 17.41 -2.67
C ILE A 296 -21.46 16.04 -2.05
N MET A 297 -20.48 15.34 -1.48
CA MET A 297 -20.70 14.07 -0.78
C MET A 297 -21.60 14.25 0.44
N LEU A 298 -21.39 15.30 1.23
CA LEU A 298 -22.21 15.60 2.40
C LEU A 298 -23.64 15.92 1.97
N MET A 299 -23.82 16.77 0.96
CA MET A 299 -25.13 17.10 0.40
C MET A 299 -25.86 15.84 -0.10
N ASN A 300 -25.20 15.00 -0.90
CA ASN A 300 -25.78 13.75 -1.41
C ASN A 300 -26.14 12.79 -0.27
N THR A 301 -25.28 12.66 0.74
CA THR A 301 -25.52 11.79 1.89
C THR A 301 -26.65 12.31 2.77
N GLN A 302 -26.78 13.63 2.93
CA GLN A 302 -27.94 14.25 3.59
C GLN A 302 -29.23 14.01 2.81
N HIS A 303 -29.22 14.12 1.49
CA HIS A 303 -30.37 13.75 0.65
C HIS A 303 -30.73 12.26 0.80
N THR A 304 -29.73 11.37 0.83
CA THR A 304 -29.96 9.95 1.11
C THR A 304 -30.57 9.76 2.50
N LYS A 305 -30.08 10.48 3.52
CA LYS A 305 -30.63 10.43 4.88
C LYS A 305 -32.12 10.83 4.89
N SER A 306 -32.47 11.97 4.30
CA SER A 306 -33.87 12.41 4.21
C SER A 306 -34.75 11.42 3.43
N SER A 307 -34.19 10.80 2.39
CA SER A 307 -34.90 9.76 1.62
C SER A 307 -35.18 8.52 2.46
N ILE A 308 -34.22 8.10 3.30
CA ILE A 308 -34.38 6.98 4.22
C ILE A 308 -35.37 7.33 5.35
N GLU A 309 -35.37 8.56 5.86
CA GLU A 309 -36.37 9.04 6.83
C GLU A 309 -37.79 9.02 6.23
N LEU A 310 -37.94 9.48 4.98
CA LEU A 310 -39.23 9.39 4.28
C LEU A 310 -39.65 7.94 4.02
N LEU A 311 -38.72 7.06 3.65
CA LEU A 311 -38.98 5.62 3.50
C LEU A 311 -39.38 4.98 4.84
N SER A 312 -38.77 5.41 5.95
CA SER A 312 -39.14 4.99 7.30
C SER A 312 -40.58 5.40 7.63
N GLN A 313 -40.93 6.68 7.44
CA GLN A 313 -42.32 7.17 7.62
C GLN A 313 -43.32 6.46 6.70
N THR A 314 -42.94 6.19 5.45
CA THR A 314 -43.77 5.46 4.51
C THR A 314 -43.96 4.01 4.97
N SER A 315 -42.91 3.36 5.46
CA SER A 315 -42.97 2.01 6.02
C SER A 315 -43.85 1.96 7.27
N GLU A 316 -43.80 2.98 8.13
CA GLU A 316 -44.69 3.11 9.30
C GLU A 316 -46.14 3.30 8.86
N THR A 317 -46.40 4.19 7.91
CA THR A 317 -47.76 4.42 7.36
C THR A 317 -48.31 3.15 6.71
N LEU A 318 -47.50 2.44 5.92
CA LEU A 318 -47.89 1.16 5.32
C LEU A 318 -48.19 0.11 6.40
N ASN A 319 -47.40 0.09 7.46
CA ASN A 319 -47.63 -0.80 8.60
C ASN A 319 -48.95 -0.46 9.32
N ASP A 320 -49.26 0.82 9.54
CA ASP A 320 -50.50 1.26 10.16
C ASP A 320 -51.72 0.93 9.29
N ILE A 321 -51.67 1.25 7.99
CA ILE A 321 -52.74 0.90 7.04
C ILE A 321 -52.92 -0.61 6.99
N THR A 322 -51.83 -1.37 6.95
CA THR A 322 -51.88 -2.83 6.96
C THR A 322 -52.54 -3.31 8.24
N ASN A 323 -52.13 -2.82 9.42
CA ASN A 323 -52.74 -3.18 10.69
C ASN A 323 -54.23 -2.83 10.75
N ASP A 324 -54.65 -1.70 10.19
CA ASP A 324 -56.08 -1.34 10.06
C ASP A 324 -56.86 -2.31 9.16
N ILE A 325 -56.27 -2.70 8.02
CA ILE A 325 -56.85 -3.71 7.11
C ILE A 325 -56.94 -5.05 7.83
N LEU A 326 -55.86 -5.47 8.49
CA LEU A 326 -55.78 -6.72 9.24
C LEU A 326 -56.82 -6.76 10.36
N ASN A 327 -56.94 -5.71 11.16
CA ASN A 327 -57.95 -5.60 12.22
C ASN A 327 -59.39 -5.71 11.67
N LYS A 328 -59.64 -5.19 10.46
CA LYS A 328 -60.94 -5.35 9.78
C LYS A 328 -61.16 -6.77 9.27
N ILE A 329 -60.11 -7.46 8.82
CA ILE A 329 -60.19 -8.83 8.31
C ILE A 329 -60.26 -9.87 9.44
N GLU A 330 -59.49 -9.71 10.53
CA GLU A 330 -59.46 -10.58 11.73
C GLU A 330 -60.80 -10.60 12.50
N SER A 331 -61.77 -9.74 12.13
CA SER A 331 -63.17 -9.87 12.57
C SER A 331 -63.88 -11.12 12.01
N LYS A 332 -63.26 -11.82 11.04
CA LYS A 332 -63.61 -13.18 10.60
C LYS A 332 -62.67 -14.18 11.28
N HIS A 333 -63.21 -15.28 11.83
CA HIS A 333 -62.43 -16.38 12.40
C HIS A 333 -61.61 -17.12 11.32
N LEU A 334 -60.52 -16.51 10.85
CA LEU A 334 -59.54 -17.15 9.99
C LEU A 334 -58.79 -18.21 10.81
N LYS A 335 -58.71 -19.43 10.27
CA LYS A 335 -57.92 -20.49 10.90
C LYS A 335 -56.44 -20.15 10.74
N GLN A 336 -55.69 -20.30 11.83
CA GLN A 336 -54.23 -20.18 11.80
C GLN A 336 -53.68 -21.35 10.97
N GLN A 337 -53.33 -21.06 9.72
CA GLN A 337 -52.72 -22.02 8.80
C GLN A 337 -51.21 -21.85 8.85
N GLN A 338 -50.49 -22.97 8.91
CA GLN A 338 -49.04 -22.99 8.89
C GLN A 338 -48.56 -23.23 7.47
N TYR A 339 -47.63 -22.41 7.01
CA TYR A 339 -47.06 -22.50 5.68
C TYR A 339 -45.74 -23.27 5.71
N THR A 340 -45.68 -24.36 4.96
CA THR A 340 -44.53 -25.27 4.91
C THR A 340 -43.98 -25.32 3.50
N ILE A 341 -42.66 -25.20 3.37
CA ILE A 341 -41.92 -25.48 2.14
C ILE A 341 -41.17 -26.80 2.30
N ARG A 342 -41.28 -27.66 1.29
CA ARG A 342 -40.68 -28.98 1.23
C ARG A 342 -39.61 -29.00 0.15
N THR A 343 -38.43 -29.45 0.51
CA THR A 343 -37.31 -29.64 -0.42
C THR A 343 -36.57 -30.92 -0.09
N ALA A 344 -35.69 -31.35 -1.01
CA ALA A 344 -34.86 -32.53 -0.83
C ALA A 344 -33.39 -32.21 -1.03
N ILE A 345 -32.56 -32.91 -0.25
CA ILE A 345 -31.11 -32.94 -0.39
C ILE A 345 -30.71 -34.39 -0.65
N ASN A 346 -30.08 -34.65 -1.79
CA ASN A 346 -29.65 -35.99 -2.20
C ASN A 346 -28.25 -36.33 -1.66
N ALA A 347 -28.04 -36.11 -0.36
CA ALA A 347 -26.80 -36.39 0.36
C ALA A 347 -27.04 -36.50 1.87
N GLU A 348 -26.20 -37.28 2.55
CA GLU A 348 -26.14 -37.33 4.00
C GLU A 348 -25.34 -36.14 4.53
N LEU A 349 -25.79 -35.52 5.62
CA LEU A 349 -25.10 -34.40 6.26
C LEU A 349 -23.85 -34.90 7.01
N SER A 350 -22.72 -34.19 6.87
CA SER A 350 -21.46 -34.59 7.52
C SER A 350 -21.43 -34.29 9.02
N SER A 351 -22.00 -33.15 9.42
CA SER A 351 -22.03 -32.68 10.81
C SER A 351 -23.09 -31.59 10.98
N LEU A 352 -23.57 -31.41 12.21
CA LEU A 352 -24.41 -30.26 12.60
C LEU A 352 -23.62 -29.16 13.30
N ASP A 353 -22.33 -29.38 13.60
CA ASP A 353 -21.49 -28.32 14.14
C ASP A 353 -20.97 -27.44 13.00
N PRO A 354 -21.36 -26.15 12.92
CA PRO A 354 -20.95 -25.27 11.83
C PRO A 354 -19.42 -25.17 11.68
N ALA A 355 -18.66 -25.31 12.77
CA ALA A 355 -17.20 -25.26 12.72
C ALA A 355 -16.58 -26.50 12.05
N MET A 356 -17.29 -27.62 11.97
CA MET A 356 -16.76 -28.91 11.48
C MET A 356 -17.19 -29.28 10.07
N VAL A 357 -18.18 -28.57 9.51
CA VAL A 357 -18.74 -28.86 8.19
C VAL A 357 -17.81 -28.39 7.07
N PHE A 358 -17.71 -29.19 6.01
CA PHE A 358 -16.94 -28.89 4.80
C PHE A 358 -17.64 -29.27 3.49
N ASP A 359 -18.83 -29.88 3.54
CA ASP A 359 -19.66 -30.18 2.37
C ASP A 359 -20.73 -29.11 2.11
N ALA A 360 -21.08 -28.92 0.84
CA ALA A 360 -21.98 -27.84 0.42
C ALA A 360 -23.41 -28.01 0.97
N ASP A 361 -23.91 -29.23 1.10
CA ASP A 361 -25.30 -29.50 1.48
C ASP A 361 -25.54 -29.23 2.97
N SER A 362 -24.60 -29.61 3.84
CA SER A 362 -24.63 -29.26 5.27
C SER A 362 -24.51 -27.74 5.46
N VAL A 363 -23.66 -27.06 4.67
CA VAL A 363 -23.57 -25.59 4.68
C VAL A 363 -24.89 -24.93 4.28
N ARG A 364 -25.56 -25.42 3.22
CA ARG A 364 -26.86 -24.90 2.75
C ARG A 364 -27.92 -24.90 3.85
N MET A 365 -27.98 -25.95 4.65
CA MET A 365 -28.92 -26.01 5.78
C MET A 365 -28.47 -25.11 6.94
N LEU A 366 -27.22 -25.25 7.39
CA LEU A 366 -26.75 -24.59 8.62
C LEU A 366 -26.67 -23.06 8.50
N GLU A 367 -26.47 -22.51 7.30
CA GLU A 367 -26.56 -21.06 7.03
C GLU A 367 -27.93 -20.46 7.41
N ASN A 368 -29.01 -21.24 7.29
CA ASN A 368 -30.35 -20.78 7.62
C ASN A 368 -30.60 -20.81 9.14
N ILE A 369 -29.78 -21.57 9.89
CA ILE A 369 -29.92 -21.78 11.33
C ILE A 369 -28.94 -20.91 12.12
N HIS A 370 -27.75 -20.68 11.58
CA HIS A 370 -26.68 -19.95 12.25
C HIS A 370 -26.35 -18.65 11.52
N SER A 371 -25.95 -17.63 12.26
CA SER A 371 -25.47 -16.37 11.70
C SER A 371 -24.09 -16.01 12.24
N GLY A 372 -23.23 -15.48 11.38
CA GLY A 372 -21.91 -14.98 11.74
C GLY A 372 -21.93 -13.50 12.11
N LEU A 373 -20.74 -12.95 12.35
CA LEU A 373 -20.58 -11.50 12.50
C LEU A 373 -21.07 -10.77 11.24
N LEU A 374 -20.79 -11.38 10.09
CA LEU A 374 -21.21 -11.00 8.75
C LEU A 374 -21.91 -12.20 8.10
N ILE A 375 -22.65 -11.97 7.01
CA ILE A 375 -23.29 -13.03 6.21
C ILE A 375 -22.98 -12.84 4.73
N GLY A 376 -22.85 -13.94 3.98
CA GLY A 376 -22.57 -13.89 2.55
C GLY A 376 -23.80 -13.45 1.75
N GLY A 377 -23.59 -12.63 0.72
CA GLY A 377 -24.56 -12.19 -0.29
C GLY A 377 -25.11 -13.34 -1.16
N THR A 378 -26.04 -13.01 -2.07
CA THR A 378 -26.36 -13.90 -3.21
C THR A 378 -25.25 -13.86 -4.28
N SER A 379 -24.45 -12.79 -4.28
CA SER A 379 -23.22 -12.65 -5.07
C SER A 379 -22.00 -12.78 -4.15
N VAL A 380 -20.86 -12.22 -4.55
CA VAL A 380 -19.60 -12.13 -3.77
C VAL A 380 -19.60 -11.02 -2.71
N ASP A 381 -20.76 -10.46 -2.38
CA ASP A 381 -20.90 -9.36 -1.43
C ASP A 381 -20.94 -9.85 0.02
N VAL A 382 -20.50 -9.00 0.93
CA VAL A 382 -20.66 -9.21 2.38
C VAL A 382 -21.81 -8.35 2.89
N LEU A 383 -22.75 -8.97 3.59
CA LEU A 383 -23.89 -8.30 4.20
C LEU A 383 -23.75 -8.24 5.73
N PRO A 384 -24.42 -7.28 6.40
CA PRO A 384 -24.48 -7.22 7.85
C PRO A 384 -25.14 -8.46 8.46
N GLY A 385 -24.38 -9.20 9.28
CA GLY A 385 -24.87 -10.29 10.13
C GLY A 385 -25.20 -9.76 11.53
N ILE A 386 -24.66 -10.37 12.58
CA ILE A 386 -24.77 -9.84 13.96
C ILE A 386 -24.14 -8.45 14.10
N ALA A 387 -23.10 -8.15 13.31
CA ALA A 387 -22.59 -6.79 13.17
C ALA A 387 -23.46 -6.01 12.17
N LYS A 388 -23.98 -4.86 12.61
CA LYS A 388 -24.72 -3.92 11.75
C LYS A 388 -23.82 -2.95 10.99
N SER A 389 -22.56 -2.82 11.40
CA SER A 389 -21.57 -1.97 10.74
C SER A 389 -20.16 -2.33 11.22
N TRP A 390 -19.17 -1.96 10.43
CA TRP A 390 -17.76 -2.08 10.79
C TRP A 390 -16.93 -1.02 10.09
N TYR A 391 -15.75 -0.74 10.64
CA TYR A 391 -14.77 0.15 10.04
C TYR A 391 -13.35 -0.33 10.37
N VAL A 392 -12.38 0.07 9.55
CA VAL A 392 -10.95 -0.16 9.78
C VAL A 392 -10.33 1.13 10.32
N LYS A 393 -9.42 1.02 11.30
CA LYS A 393 -8.66 2.16 11.82
C LYS A 393 -7.56 2.59 10.86
N GLU A 394 -6.90 3.70 11.17
CA GLU A 394 -5.81 4.28 10.37
C GLU A 394 -4.60 3.34 10.19
N ASP A 395 -4.44 2.35 11.07
CA ASP A 395 -3.42 1.30 10.94
C ASP A 395 -3.71 0.27 9.83
N ASN A 396 -4.88 0.32 9.19
CA ASN A 396 -5.35 -0.57 8.12
C ASN A 396 -5.40 -2.06 8.47
N VAL A 397 -5.29 -2.41 9.75
CA VAL A 397 -5.30 -3.81 10.23
C VAL A 397 -6.26 -4.04 11.38
N THR A 398 -6.67 -2.99 12.08
CA THR A 398 -7.60 -3.08 13.21
C THR A 398 -9.02 -2.76 12.77
N TRP A 399 -9.88 -3.77 12.77
CA TRP A 399 -11.30 -3.67 12.43
C TRP A 399 -12.14 -3.58 13.71
N VAL A 400 -13.11 -2.66 13.72
CA VAL A 400 -14.08 -2.53 14.81
C VAL A 400 -15.47 -2.84 14.27
N PHE A 401 -16.15 -3.79 14.91
CA PHE A 401 -17.49 -4.23 14.55
C PHE A 401 -18.50 -3.77 15.61
N ASN A 402 -19.56 -3.10 15.17
CA ASN A 402 -20.67 -2.69 16.03
C ASN A 402 -21.83 -3.68 15.88
N LEU A 403 -22.19 -4.35 16.98
CA LEU A 403 -23.22 -5.38 17.02
C LEU A 403 -24.63 -4.79 17.11
N ARG A 404 -25.62 -5.57 16.69
CA ARG A 404 -27.04 -5.26 16.82
C ARG A 404 -27.49 -5.38 18.27
N LYS A 405 -28.04 -4.30 18.82
CA LYS A 405 -28.76 -4.37 20.10
C LYS A 405 -30.08 -5.10 19.87
N GLY A 406 -30.25 -6.24 20.53
CA GLY A 406 -31.45 -7.09 20.41
C GLY A 406 -31.34 -8.26 19.42
N ALA A 407 -30.18 -8.53 18.84
CA ALA A 407 -29.97 -9.83 18.19
C ALA A 407 -30.04 -10.94 19.24
N LYS A 408 -30.76 -12.02 18.95
CA LYS A 408 -31.02 -13.13 19.87
C LYS A 408 -30.57 -14.47 19.31
N PHE A 409 -30.15 -15.35 20.21
CA PHE A 409 -30.07 -16.77 19.96
C PHE A 409 -31.47 -17.41 19.99
N HIS A 410 -31.61 -18.60 19.42
CA HIS A 410 -32.88 -19.35 19.41
C HIS A 410 -33.37 -19.72 20.82
N ASN A 411 -32.49 -19.73 21.82
CA ASN A 411 -32.83 -19.91 23.23
C ASN A 411 -33.38 -18.63 23.91
N GLY A 412 -33.48 -17.52 23.18
CA GLY A 412 -34.00 -16.22 23.65
C GLY A 412 -32.96 -15.28 24.26
N ARG A 413 -31.73 -15.73 24.50
CA ARG A 413 -30.65 -14.88 25.03
C ARG A 413 -30.15 -13.90 23.98
N ASN A 414 -29.83 -12.68 24.40
CA ASN A 414 -29.17 -11.70 23.54
C ASN A 414 -27.74 -12.13 23.16
N VAL A 415 -27.37 -11.87 21.91
CA VAL A 415 -26.01 -12.03 21.39
C VAL A 415 -25.15 -10.83 21.82
N LEU A 416 -23.99 -11.12 22.41
CA LEU A 416 -23.04 -10.12 22.92
C LEU A 416 -21.65 -10.32 22.32
N ALA A 417 -20.79 -9.30 22.41
CA ALA A 417 -19.42 -9.34 21.87
C ALA A 417 -18.56 -10.48 22.43
N LYS A 418 -18.80 -10.89 23.69
CA LYS A 418 -18.14 -12.04 24.30
C LYS A 418 -18.49 -13.37 23.60
N ASP A 419 -19.68 -13.50 23.03
CA ASP A 419 -20.10 -14.69 22.29
C ASP A 419 -19.41 -14.77 20.94
N VAL A 420 -19.17 -13.61 20.30
CA VAL A 420 -18.35 -13.49 19.09
C VAL A 420 -16.93 -13.95 19.37
N LYS A 421 -16.28 -13.40 20.42
CA LYS A 421 -14.92 -13.82 20.81
C LYS A 421 -14.86 -15.33 21.06
N TYR A 422 -15.76 -15.86 21.88
CA TYR A 422 -15.84 -17.29 22.15
C TYR A 422 -15.96 -18.14 20.87
N SER A 423 -16.84 -17.75 19.95
CA SER A 423 -17.13 -18.54 18.75
C SER A 423 -15.93 -18.59 17.79
N LEU A 424 -15.26 -17.45 17.58
CA LEU A 424 -14.06 -17.37 16.76
C LEU A 424 -12.89 -18.14 17.39
N GLU A 425 -12.71 -18.02 18.72
CA GLU A 425 -11.69 -18.80 19.46
C GLU A 425 -12.01 -20.30 19.50
N ARG A 426 -13.30 -20.67 19.52
CA ARG A 426 -13.73 -22.06 19.43
C ARG A 426 -13.34 -22.66 18.08
N LEU A 427 -13.56 -21.93 16.98
CA LEU A 427 -13.15 -22.36 15.64
C LEU A 427 -11.63 -22.60 15.57
N LEU A 428 -10.85 -21.71 16.20
CA LEU A 428 -9.39 -21.83 16.29
C LEU A 428 -8.92 -22.86 17.31
N SER A 429 -9.79 -23.49 18.12
CA SER A 429 -9.35 -24.27 19.27
C SER A 429 -8.56 -25.54 18.88
N PRO A 430 -7.37 -25.78 19.48
CA PRO A 430 -6.62 -27.03 19.29
C PRO A 430 -7.37 -28.27 19.79
N ARG A 431 -8.39 -28.08 20.65
CA ARG A 431 -9.25 -29.16 21.14
C ARG A 431 -10.31 -29.55 20.12
N LEU A 432 -10.90 -28.57 19.44
CA LEU A 432 -11.92 -28.82 18.41
C LEU A 432 -11.27 -29.38 17.14
N LYS A 433 -10.06 -28.90 16.79
CA LYS A 433 -9.34 -29.29 15.56
C LYS A 433 -10.22 -29.13 14.31
N SER A 434 -10.89 -27.99 14.22
CA SER A 434 -11.71 -27.68 13.05
C SER A 434 -10.85 -27.70 11.78
N PRO A 435 -11.33 -28.33 10.69
CA PRO A 435 -10.67 -28.24 9.38
C PRO A 435 -10.74 -26.83 8.77
N ASN A 436 -11.56 -25.94 9.35
CA ASN A 436 -11.85 -24.60 8.86
C ASN A 436 -11.14 -23.50 9.68
N ALA A 437 -10.27 -23.85 10.64
CA ALA A 437 -9.56 -22.87 11.48
C ALA A 437 -8.75 -21.84 10.66
N TRP A 438 -8.33 -22.22 9.45
CA TRP A 438 -7.49 -21.41 8.58
C TRP A 438 -8.15 -20.10 8.09
N PHE A 439 -9.48 -20.01 8.06
CA PHE A 439 -10.19 -18.77 7.71
C PHE A 439 -9.85 -17.59 8.65
N LEU A 440 -9.40 -17.88 9.87
CA LEU A 440 -9.10 -16.89 10.90
C LEU A 440 -7.60 -16.71 11.16
N PHE A 441 -6.73 -17.35 10.37
CA PHE A 441 -5.28 -17.32 10.59
C PHE A 441 -4.61 -15.98 10.30
N ASP A 442 -5.29 -15.04 9.65
CA ASP A 442 -4.80 -13.67 9.48
C ASP A 442 -5.00 -12.79 10.73
N ILE A 443 -5.76 -13.25 11.73
CA ILE A 443 -5.94 -12.54 13.01
C ILE A 443 -4.67 -12.68 13.84
N GLU A 444 -4.20 -11.57 14.41
CA GLU A 444 -3.00 -11.52 15.25
C GLU A 444 -3.07 -12.54 16.40
N GLY A 445 -2.14 -13.51 16.44
CA GLY A 445 -2.08 -14.54 17.48
C GLY A 445 -2.99 -15.76 17.26
N ALA A 446 -3.73 -15.83 16.14
CA ALA A 446 -4.66 -16.93 15.89
C ALA A 446 -3.96 -18.27 15.61
N LYS A 447 -2.82 -18.26 14.89
CA LYS A 447 -2.03 -19.47 14.62
C LYS A 447 -1.42 -20.01 15.90
N GLU A 448 -0.82 -19.15 16.72
CA GLU A 448 -0.24 -19.53 18.01
C GLU A 448 -1.27 -20.13 18.95
N TYR A 449 -2.50 -19.59 18.94
CA TYR A 449 -3.60 -20.15 19.72
C TYR A 449 -4.03 -21.52 19.19
N ASN A 450 -4.16 -21.67 17.86
CA ASN A 450 -4.50 -22.94 17.22
C ASN A 450 -3.46 -24.04 17.44
N GLU A 451 -2.18 -23.66 17.58
CA GLU A 451 -1.09 -24.56 17.93
C GLU A 451 -1.00 -24.85 19.45
N GLY A 452 -1.84 -24.20 20.27
CA GLY A 452 -1.84 -24.35 21.72
C GLY A 452 -0.67 -23.66 22.44
N LYS A 453 0.02 -22.71 21.78
CA LYS A 453 1.14 -21.95 22.36
C LYS A 453 0.68 -20.81 23.26
N VAL A 454 -0.53 -20.31 23.04
CA VAL A 454 -1.18 -19.26 23.85
C VAL A 454 -2.60 -19.67 24.22
N SER A 455 -3.14 -19.09 25.29
CA SER A 455 -4.47 -19.41 25.83
C SER A 455 -5.59 -18.46 25.39
N ASP A 456 -5.27 -17.40 24.66
CA ASP A 456 -6.20 -16.37 24.18
C ASP A 456 -5.72 -15.84 22.82
N VAL A 457 -6.65 -15.43 21.95
CA VAL A 457 -6.29 -14.84 20.65
C VAL A 457 -6.10 -13.33 20.83
N LYS A 458 -4.83 -12.89 20.83
CA LYS A 458 -4.43 -11.48 21.07
C LYS A 458 -5.19 -10.47 20.19
N GLY A 459 -5.43 -10.83 18.93
CA GLY A 459 -6.10 -9.98 17.96
C GLY A 459 -7.60 -9.81 18.18
N ILE A 460 -8.25 -10.58 19.07
CA ILE A 460 -9.70 -10.51 19.31
C ILE A 460 -9.96 -9.88 20.68
N LYS A 461 -10.43 -8.63 20.67
CA LYS A 461 -10.64 -7.83 21.88
C LYS A 461 -12.09 -7.35 21.99
N VAL A 462 -12.75 -7.72 23.08
CA VAL A 462 -14.07 -7.16 23.44
C VAL A 462 -13.87 -5.75 23.97
N LEU A 463 -14.52 -4.76 23.33
CA LEU A 463 -14.47 -3.37 23.78
C LEU A 463 -15.60 -3.08 24.77
N ASP A 464 -16.79 -3.58 24.49
CA ASP A 464 -17.96 -3.62 25.38
C ASP A 464 -18.96 -4.68 24.87
N ASP A 465 -20.14 -4.75 25.50
CA ASP A 465 -21.20 -5.72 25.19
C ASP A 465 -21.60 -5.79 23.70
N TYR A 466 -21.47 -4.68 22.95
CA TYR A 466 -21.91 -4.58 21.56
C TYR A 466 -20.80 -4.09 20.61
N ARG A 467 -19.54 -4.08 21.04
CA ARG A 467 -18.40 -3.71 20.20
C ARG A 467 -17.25 -4.68 20.39
N ILE A 468 -16.73 -5.17 19.27
CA ILE A 468 -15.56 -6.05 19.23
C ILE A 468 -14.53 -5.50 18.25
N GLU A 469 -13.28 -5.59 18.63
CA GLU A 469 -12.11 -5.24 17.84
C GLU A 469 -11.42 -6.53 17.39
N ILE A 470 -11.13 -6.62 16.09
CA ILE A 470 -10.35 -7.70 15.50
C ILE A 470 -9.15 -7.09 14.76
N LYS A 471 -7.95 -7.43 15.20
CA LYS A 471 -6.70 -6.96 14.62
C LYS A 471 -6.01 -8.06 13.81
N LEU A 472 -5.65 -7.73 12.57
CA LEU A 472 -4.96 -8.62 11.64
C LEU A 472 -3.43 -8.48 11.75
N GLU A 473 -2.69 -9.52 11.34
CA GLU A 473 -1.22 -9.47 11.22
C GLU A 473 -0.75 -8.55 10.09
N GLN A 474 -1.58 -8.41 9.05
CA GLN A 474 -1.32 -7.61 7.86
C GLN A 474 -2.63 -7.11 7.25
N PRO A 475 -2.60 -6.03 6.42
CA PRO A 475 -3.80 -5.56 5.74
C PRO A 475 -4.36 -6.64 4.80
N TYR A 476 -5.61 -7.04 5.02
CA TYR A 476 -6.33 -7.97 4.16
C TYR A 476 -7.84 -7.72 4.23
N SER A 477 -8.44 -7.28 3.12
CA SER A 477 -9.88 -6.98 3.06
C SER A 477 -10.75 -8.21 2.80
N GLY A 478 -10.19 -9.28 2.19
CA GLY A 478 -10.87 -10.56 2.00
C GLY A 478 -11.25 -11.25 3.32
N PHE A 479 -10.64 -10.84 4.44
CA PHE A 479 -11.01 -11.27 5.79
C PHE A 479 -12.51 -11.09 6.10
N LEU A 480 -13.17 -10.07 5.56
CA LEU A 480 -14.62 -9.89 5.76
C LEU A 480 -15.44 -11.03 5.16
N LEU A 481 -15.00 -11.57 4.02
CA LEU A 481 -15.64 -12.73 3.39
C LEU A 481 -15.37 -14.02 4.16
N ASN A 482 -14.21 -14.14 4.82
CA ASN A 482 -13.92 -15.25 5.73
C ASN A 482 -14.88 -15.24 6.93
N LEU A 483 -15.09 -14.08 7.55
CA LEU A 483 -16.03 -13.91 8.66
C LEU A 483 -17.49 -14.17 8.28
N ALA A 484 -17.82 -14.08 6.99
CA ALA A 484 -19.16 -14.36 6.47
C ALA A 484 -19.43 -15.86 6.24
N GLN A 485 -18.44 -16.73 6.47
CA GLN A 485 -18.60 -18.17 6.33
C GLN A 485 -19.40 -18.79 7.48
N THR A 486 -20.13 -19.85 7.17
CA THR A 486 -20.96 -20.58 8.14
C THR A 486 -20.14 -21.13 9.30
N CYS A 487 -18.87 -21.50 9.08
CA CYS A 487 -17.96 -21.95 10.14
C CYS A 487 -17.63 -20.87 11.18
N CYS A 488 -17.84 -19.58 10.84
CA CYS A 488 -17.72 -18.43 11.74
C CYS A 488 -19.04 -18.09 12.44
N ALA A 489 -20.00 -19.02 12.46
CA ALA A 489 -21.26 -18.89 13.21
C ALA A 489 -21.03 -18.48 14.67
N ILE A 490 -21.86 -17.57 15.16
CA ILE A 490 -21.84 -17.15 16.56
C ILE A 490 -22.74 -18.09 17.35
N LEU A 491 -22.19 -18.69 18.41
CA LEU A 491 -22.83 -19.71 19.25
C LEU A 491 -22.82 -19.29 20.72
N PRO A 492 -23.87 -19.63 21.50
CA PRO A 492 -23.88 -19.42 22.94
C PRO A 492 -23.01 -20.49 23.62
N LYS A 493 -21.97 -20.05 24.33
CA LYS A 493 -21.00 -20.93 25.00
C LYS A 493 -21.65 -21.99 25.89
N GLU A 494 -22.64 -21.57 26.67
CA GLU A 494 -23.33 -22.41 27.62
C GLU A 494 -24.08 -23.59 26.97
N ASP A 495 -24.67 -23.37 25.80
CA ASP A 495 -25.43 -24.41 25.08
C ASP A 495 -24.45 -25.37 24.40
N VAL A 496 -23.36 -24.85 23.83
CA VAL A 496 -22.28 -25.67 23.27
C VAL A 496 -21.69 -26.60 24.34
N GLU A 497 -21.46 -26.10 25.56
CA GLU A 497 -20.96 -26.90 26.69
C GLU A 497 -21.97 -27.95 27.16
N ARG A 498 -23.27 -27.70 27.00
CA ARG A 498 -24.36 -28.65 27.28
C ARG A 498 -24.67 -29.60 26.13
N SER A 499 -24.01 -29.43 24.98
CA SER A 499 -24.34 -30.13 23.73
C SER A 499 -25.77 -29.86 23.25
N GLU A 500 -26.29 -28.67 23.54
CA GLU A 500 -27.56 -28.16 23.03
C GLU A 500 -27.35 -27.47 21.68
N PHE A 501 -28.26 -27.70 20.74
CA PHE A 501 -28.18 -27.14 19.40
C PHE A 501 -28.92 -25.81 19.31
N THR A 502 -28.15 -24.72 19.34
CA THR A 502 -28.70 -23.36 19.32
C THR A 502 -27.98 -22.51 18.28
N GLY A 503 -28.76 -21.85 17.42
CA GLY A 503 -28.28 -20.87 16.46
C GLY A 503 -28.79 -19.46 16.76
N CYS A 504 -28.61 -18.58 15.78
CA CYS A 504 -29.09 -17.19 15.79
C CYS A 504 -29.50 -16.72 14.38
N GLY A 505 -29.69 -17.68 13.47
CA GLY A 505 -30.20 -17.48 12.11
C GLY A 505 -31.72 -17.44 12.05
N ALA A 506 -32.24 -17.42 10.82
CA ALA A 506 -33.66 -17.23 10.53
C ALA A 506 -34.57 -18.40 10.93
N PHE A 507 -34.02 -19.61 11.06
CA PHE A 507 -34.79 -20.80 11.41
C PHE A 507 -34.17 -21.58 12.56
N ILE A 508 -35.03 -22.18 13.39
CA ILE A 508 -34.70 -23.06 14.51
C ILE A 508 -34.84 -24.51 14.04
N LEU A 509 -33.86 -25.37 14.31
CA LEU A 509 -34.02 -26.81 14.09
C LEU A 509 -35.00 -27.36 15.14
N MET A 510 -36.21 -27.73 14.72
CA MET A 510 -37.28 -28.17 15.61
C MET A 510 -37.31 -29.68 15.80
N ASN A 511 -37.17 -30.43 14.69
CA ASN A 511 -37.15 -31.88 14.73
C ASN A 511 -36.05 -32.42 13.81
N LYS A 512 -35.42 -33.50 14.26
CA LYS A 512 -34.38 -34.24 13.56
C LYS A 512 -34.81 -35.70 13.52
N ASP A 513 -35.20 -36.17 12.34
CA ASP A 513 -35.44 -37.59 12.03
C ASP A 513 -34.30 -38.13 11.15
N GLU A 514 -34.23 -39.44 10.94
CA GLU A 514 -33.23 -40.07 10.05
C GLU A 514 -33.40 -39.63 8.58
N GLU A 515 -34.64 -39.41 8.14
CA GLU A 515 -34.94 -39.08 6.73
C GLU A 515 -35.40 -37.63 6.53
N LYS A 516 -35.74 -36.89 7.59
CA LYS A 516 -36.34 -35.56 7.49
C LYS A 516 -35.96 -34.64 8.63
N TYR A 517 -35.55 -33.41 8.31
CA TYR A 517 -35.38 -32.34 9.29
C TYR A 517 -36.47 -31.29 9.09
N THR A 518 -36.99 -30.77 10.19
CA THR A 518 -37.99 -29.70 10.18
C THR A 518 -37.41 -28.46 10.84
N LEU A 519 -37.31 -27.38 10.07
CA LEU A 519 -36.89 -26.07 10.54
C LEU A 519 -38.12 -25.21 10.78
N LYS A 520 -38.16 -24.46 11.89
CA LYS A 520 -39.23 -23.53 12.23
C LYS A 520 -38.73 -22.09 12.14
N ALA A 521 -39.51 -21.19 11.56
CA ALA A 521 -39.17 -19.76 11.50
C ALA A 521 -38.91 -19.17 12.90
N PHE A 522 -37.87 -18.34 12.99
CA PHE A 522 -37.55 -17.58 14.18
C PHE A 522 -38.12 -16.16 14.05
N GLU A 523 -39.26 -15.91 14.71
CA GLU A 523 -39.97 -14.62 14.62
C GLU A 523 -39.14 -13.43 15.10
N GLU A 524 -38.21 -13.64 16.04
CA GLU A 524 -37.34 -12.59 16.56
C GLU A 524 -36.00 -12.45 15.79
N TYR A 525 -35.91 -13.03 14.59
CA TYR A 525 -34.72 -12.93 13.76
C TYR A 525 -34.40 -11.46 13.42
N PHE A 526 -33.13 -11.08 13.57
CA PHE A 526 -32.72 -9.69 13.39
C PHE A 526 -32.90 -9.18 11.94
N GLY A 527 -32.94 -10.09 10.96
CA GLY A 527 -33.21 -9.79 9.54
C GLY A 527 -34.69 -9.62 9.20
N GLY A 528 -35.56 -9.80 10.20
CA GLY A 528 -37.02 -9.80 10.09
C GLY A 528 -37.61 -11.20 9.92
N GLN A 529 -38.89 -11.35 10.24
CA GLN A 529 -39.57 -12.65 10.22
C GLN A 529 -39.52 -13.33 8.83
N PRO A 530 -39.17 -14.62 8.73
CA PRO A 530 -39.31 -15.40 7.50
C PRO A 530 -40.76 -15.44 6.97
N TYR A 531 -40.94 -15.59 5.66
CA TYR A 531 -42.29 -15.64 5.05
C TYR A 531 -43.05 -16.94 5.33
N VAL A 532 -42.33 -18.02 5.60
CA VAL A 532 -42.90 -19.37 5.78
C VAL A 532 -42.59 -19.88 7.19
N ASP A 533 -43.53 -20.59 7.78
CA ASP A 533 -43.43 -21.06 9.18
C ASP A 533 -42.47 -22.24 9.30
N TYR A 534 -42.46 -23.14 8.31
CA TYR A 534 -41.67 -24.35 8.34
C TYR A 534 -40.94 -24.63 7.03
N ILE A 535 -39.72 -25.16 7.14
CA ILE A 535 -39.01 -25.81 6.04
C ILE A 535 -38.83 -27.27 6.39
N GLU A 536 -39.33 -28.17 5.55
CA GLU A 536 -39.06 -29.59 5.63
C GLU A 536 -37.98 -29.97 4.59
N ILE A 537 -36.88 -30.53 5.09
CA ILE A 537 -35.76 -30.96 4.27
C ILE A 537 -35.68 -32.47 4.38
N ILE A 538 -35.90 -33.15 3.25
CA ILE A 538 -35.86 -34.61 3.16
C ILE A 538 -34.49 -35.02 2.62
N PHE A 539 -33.84 -35.96 3.31
CA PHE A 539 -32.49 -36.41 2.98
C PHE A 539 -32.51 -37.74 2.26
N ASN A 540 -31.47 -37.98 1.44
CA ASN A 540 -31.25 -39.25 0.74
C ASN A 540 -32.44 -39.67 -0.17
N GLU A 541 -33.17 -38.69 -0.71
CA GLU A 541 -34.34 -38.94 -1.53
C GLU A 541 -33.98 -39.52 -2.91
N LYS A 542 -34.65 -40.60 -3.30
CA LYS A 542 -34.55 -41.20 -4.63
C LYS A 542 -35.72 -40.75 -5.50
N ASN A 543 -35.44 -40.47 -6.77
CA ASN A 543 -36.45 -39.99 -7.73
C ASN A 543 -37.11 -38.66 -7.30
N ALA A 544 -36.33 -37.74 -6.73
CA ALA A 544 -36.82 -36.46 -6.23
C ALA A 544 -37.60 -35.66 -7.29
N ILE A 545 -37.20 -35.72 -8.56
CA ILE A 545 -37.83 -34.98 -9.67
C ILE A 545 -39.25 -35.52 -9.96
N ASP A 546 -39.43 -36.84 -9.99
CA ASP A 546 -40.77 -37.43 -10.15
C ASP A 546 -41.68 -37.11 -8.97
N LYS A 547 -41.14 -37.08 -7.75
CA LYS A 547 -41.85 -36.67 -6.52
C LYS A 547 -42.21 -35.18 -6.53
N TYR A 548 -41.32 -34.31 -7.02
CA TYR A 548 -41.62 -32.90 -7.26
C TYR A 548 -42.80 -32.75 -8.22
N ARG A 549 -42.80 -33.47 -9.34
CA ARG A 549 -43.93 -33.49 -10.28
C ARG A 549 -45.26 -33.95 -9.66
N LYS A 550 -45.20 -34.79 -8.62
CA LYS A 550 -46.37 -35.25 -7.85
C LYS A 550 -46.80 -34.27 -6.74
N GLY A 551 -46.11 -33.14 -6.56
CA GLY A 551 -46.38 -32.14 -5.53
C GLY A 551 -45.89 -32.51 -4.13
N GLU A 552 -44.94 -33.46 -4.03
CA GLU A 552 -44.30 -33.82 -2.76
C GLU A 552 -43.22 -32.82 -2.35
N TYR A 553 -42.64 -32.08 -3.31
CA TYR A 553 -41.62 -31.04 -3.11
C TYR A 553 -42.05 -29.75 -3.78
N ASP A 554 -41.78 -28.62 -3.12
CA ASP A 554 -42.15 -27.29 -3.64
C ASP A 554 -40.99 -26.65 -4.43
N PHE A 555 -39.75 -27.03 -4.13
CA PHE A 555 -38.58 -26.70 -4.96
C PHE A 555 -37.44 -27.72 -4.79
N LEU A 556 -36.62 -27.87 -5.83
CA LEU A 556 -35.44 -28.75 -5.83
C LEU A 556 -34.23 -28.06 -6.47
N ILE A 557 -33.05 -28.30 -5.89
CA ILE A 557 -31.78 -27.98 -6.53
C ILE A 557 -31.42 -29.11 -7.49
N ILE A 558 -31.04 -28.75 -8.71
CA ILE A 558 -30.80 -29.67 -9.83
C ILE A 558 -29.31 -29.66 -10.17
N GLY A 559 -28.72 -30.86 -10.19
CA GLY A 559 -27.35 -31.10 -10.61
C GLY A 559 -27.25 -31.52 -12.08
N ASN A 560 -26.02 -31.76 -12.54
CA ASN A 560 -25.74 -32.10 -13.95
C ASN A 560 -26.41 -33.41 -14.40
N ASN A 561 -26.53 -34.40 -13.52
CA ASN A 561 -27.02 -35.73 -13.87
C ASN A 561 -28.54 -35.72 -14.10
N GLU A 562 -29.22 -34.83 -13.40
CA GLU A 562 -30.66 -34.65 -13.35
C GLU A 562 -31.20 -33.86 -14.57
N VAL A 563 -30.35 -33.07 -15.26
CA VAL A 563 -30.79 -32.21 -16.39
C VAL A 563 -31.52 -33.00 -17.47
N LYS A 564 -31.03 -34.19 -17.85
CA LYS A 564 -31.70 -35.01 -18.87
C LYS A 564 -33.05 -35.54 -18.41
N GLU A 565 -33.20 -35.83 -17.12
CA GLU A 565 -34.48 -36.24 -16.55
C GLU A 565 -35.49 -35.08 -16.59
N ILE A 566 -35.04 -33.86 -16.27
CA ILE A 566 -35.84 -32.63 -16.39
C ILE A 566 -36.30 -32.40 -17.84
N GLU A 567 -35.40 -32.51 -18.81
CA GLU A 567 -35.73 -32.39 -20.24
C GLU A 567 -36.74 -33.46 -20.69
N ASN A 568 -36.52 -34.72 -20.31
CA ASN A 568 -37.41 -35.84 -20.65
C ASN A 568 -38.81 -35.68 -20.05
N LEU A 569 -38.91 -35.05 -18.88
CA LEU A 569 -40.17 -34.75 -18.20
C LEU A 569 -40.80 -33.42 -18.65
N SER A 570 -40.16 -32.71 -19.59
CA SER A 570 -40.61 -31.39 -20.09
C SER A 570 -40.77 -30.35 -18.99
N LEU A 571 -39.86 -30.38 -18.01
CA LEU A 571 -39.77 -29.41 -16.90
C LEU A 571 -38.68 -28.35 -17.15
N ASP A 572 -38.03 -28.36 -18.31
CA ASP A 572 -36.95 -27.45 -18.69
C ASP A 572 -37.36 -25.98 -18.64
N GLY A 573 -38.63 -25.67 -18.98
CA GLY A 573 -39.18 -24.32 -18.88
C GLY A 573 -39.27 -23.76 -17.45
N GLN A 574 -39.25 -24.61 -16.42
CA GLN A 574 -39.23 -24.20 -15.00
C GLN A 574 -37.81 -24.08 -14.44
N MET A 575 -36.81 -24.59 -15.15
CA MET A 575 -35.43 -24.64 -14.69
C MET A 575 -34.77 -23.27 -14.80
N LYS A 576 -34.25 -22.79 -13.66
CA LYS A 576 -33.46 -21.55 -13.59
C LYS A 576 -32.03 -21.90 -13.23
N THR A 577 -31.07 -21.20 -13.83
CA THR A 577 -29.64 -21.47 -13.65
C THR A 577 -28.93 -20.30 -12.98
N GLN A 578 -27.87 -20.62 -12.24
CA GLN A 578 -27.03 -19.67 -11.53
C GLN A 578 -25.56 -20.05 -11.74
N ASP A 579 -24.73 -19.06 -12.09
CA ASP A 579 -23.28 -19.22 -12.13
C ASP A 579 -22.76 -19.47 -10.72
N VAL A 580 -21.88 -20.45 -10.57
CA VAL A 580 -21.21 -20.74 -9.30
C VAL A 580 -19.72 -20.50 -9.37
N LEU A 581 -19.10 -20.31 -8.20
CA LEU A 581 -17.68 -20.01 -8.07
C LEU A 581 -16.77 -21.23 -8.24
N THR A 582 -17.02 -22.02 -9.27
CA THR A 582 -16.26 -23.24 -9.58
C THR A 582 -15.64 -23.13 -10.97
N THR A 583 -14.42 -23.61 -11.13
CA THR A 583 -13.78 -23.80 -12.44
C THR A 583 -13.27 -25.23 -12.58
N ASN A 584 -13.62 -25.88 -13.69
CA ASN A 584 -13.01 -27.14 -14.08
C ASN A 584 -11.94 -26.89 -15.16
N PHE A 585 -10.81 -27.57 -15.01
CA PHE A 585 -9.66 -27.43 -15.89
C PHE A 585 -8.81 -28.70 -15.89
N LEU A 586 -7.89 -28.81 -16.85
CA LEU A 586 -6.74 -29.71 -16.70
C LEU A 586 -5.51 -28.87 -16.37
N GLY A 587 -4.86 -29.15 -15.24
CA GLY A 587 -3.64 -28.46 -14.86
C GLY A 587 -2.43 -29.12 -15.50
N PHE A 588 -1.54 -28.33 -16.11
CA PHE A 588 -0.23 -28.81 -16.53
C PHE A 588 0.71 -28.93 -15.33
N ASN A 589 1.50 -30.00 -15.28
CA ASN A 589 2.59 -30.15 -14.33
C ASN A 589 3.87 -29.52 -14.89
N LEU A 590 4.11 -28.27 -14.52
CA LEU A 590 5.21 -27.44 -15.02
C LEU A 590 6.57 -27.80 -14.40
N LYS A 591 6.61 -28.69 -13.40
CA LYS A 591 7.85 -29.20 -12.80
C LYS A 591 8.46 -30.36 -13.60
N ARG A 592 7.73 -30.92 -14.57
CA ARG A 592 8.22 -32.05 -15.37
C ARG A 592 9.20 -31.60 -16.45
N ASN A 593 10.11 -32.50 -16.78
CA ASN A 593 10.94 -32.37 -17.96
C ASN A 593 10.20 -32.96 -19.18
N SER A 594 9.19 -32.24 -19.67
CA SER A 594 8.45 -32.59 -20.90
C SER A 594 8.17 -31.34 -21.72
N VAL A 595 7.90 -31.50 -23.01
CA VAL A 595 7.60 -30.35 -23.90
C VAL A 595 6.38 -29.57 -23.42
N PHE A 596 5.41 -30.27 -22.83
CA PHE A 596 4.16 -29.68 -22.35
C PHE A 596 4.40 -28.76 -21.14
N ALA A 597 5.39 -29.07 -20.32
CA ALA A 597 5.80 -28.23 -19.19
C ALA A 597 6.66 -27.03 -19.63
N GLN A 598 7.56 -27.23 -20.58
CA GLN A 598 8.58 -26.23 -20.94
C GLN A 598 8.12 -25.22 -22.00
N ASP A 599 7.18 -25.61 -22.87
CA ASP A 599 6.79 -24.82 -24.03
C ASP A 599 5.36 -24.30 -23.88
N LYS A 600 5.22 -22.98 -23.64
CA LYS A 600 3.92 -22.33 -23.51
C LYS A 600 3.13 -22.29 -24.81
N ASP A 601 3.79 -22.29 -25.96
CA ASP A 601 3.10 -22.25 -27.26
C ASP A 601 2.48 -23.62 -27.56
N ILE A 602 3.12 -24.72 -27.13
CA ILE A 602 2.49 -26.05 -27.17
C ILE A 602 1.25 -26.10 -26.25
N ARG A 603 1.32 -25.59 -25.02
CA ARG A 603 0.14 -25.52 -24.13
C ARG A 603 -0.98 -24.66 -24.71
N LYS A 604 -0.63 -23.57 -25.38
CA LYS A 604 -1.56 -22.71 -26.11
C LYS A 604 -2.20 -23.42 -27.29
N ALA A 605 -1.43 -24.20 -28.04
CA ALA A 605 -1.95 -25.03 -29.13
C ALA A 605 -2.96 -26.05 -28.61
N ILE A 606 -2.67 -26.71 -27.49
CA ILE A 606 -3.58 -27.64 -26.82
C ILE A 606 -4.89 -26.95 -26.45
N ASN A 607 -4.85 -25.75 -25.86
CA ASN A 607 -6.08 -25.01 -25.53
C ASN A 607 -6.95 -24.72 -26.78
N TYR A 608 -6.35 -24.35 -27.92
CA TYR A 608 -7.10 -24.17 -29.17
C TYR A 608 -7.62 -25.48 -29.78
N ALA A 609 -7.10 -26.63 -29.35
CA ALA A 609 -7.48 -27.93 -29.88
C ALA A 609 -8.68 -28.55 -29.18
N ILE A 610 -9.06 -28.10 -27.99
CA ILE A 610 -10.15 -28.70 -27.22
C ILE A 610 -11.48 -28.03 -27.55
N ASP A 611 -12.49 -28.83 -27.90
CA ASP A 611 -13.86 -28.36 -28.14
C ASP A 611 -14.64 -28.29 -26.81
N THR A 612 -14.51 -27.15 -26.13
CA THR A 612 -15.17 -26.89 -24.84
C THR A 612 -16.69 -26.90 -24.94
N ASP A 613 -17.27 -26.44 -26.06
CA ASP A 613 -18.73 -26.47 -26.29
C ASP A 613 -19.26 -27.90 -26.39
N LYS A 614 -18.54 -28.78 -27.10
CA LYS A 614 -18.86 -30.22 -27.17
C LYS A 614 -18.77 -30.87 -25.79
N ILE A 615 -17.75 -30.52 -24.99
CA ILE A 615 -17.60 -31.00 -23.61
C ILE A 615 -18.74 -30.52 -22.72
N ILE A 616 -19.09 -29.23 -22.78
CA ILE A 616 -20.17 -28.65 -21.96
C ILE A 616 -21.50 -29.38 -22.24
N LYS A 617 -21.83 -29.63 -23.51
CA LYS A 617 -23.06 -30.34 -23.90
C LYS A 617 -23.01 -31.83 -23.57
N GLY A 618 -21.88 -32.50 -23.81
CA GLY A 618 -21.75 -33.96 -23.68
C GLY A 618 -21.51 -34.47 -22.25
N VAL A 619 -20.86 -33.67 -21.40
CA VAL A 619 -20.42 -34.08 -20.06
C VAL A 619 -21.30 -33.48 -18.96
N VAL A 620 -21.64 -32.20 -19.06
CA VAL A 620 -22.42 -31.47 -18.03
C VAL A 620 -23.79 -31.01 -18.53
N ASN A 621 -24.25 -31.56 -19.67
CA ASN A 621 -25.58 -31.33 -20.24
C ASN A 621 -25.96 -29.84 -20.38
N GLY A 622 -24.99 -29.00 -20.75
CA GLY A 622 -25.21 -27.55 -20.93
C GLY A 622 -25.21 -26.71 -19.65
N LEU A 623 -25.05 -27.32 -18.46
CA LEU A 623 -25.06 -26.62 -17.17
C LEU A 623 -23.68 -26.03 -16.81
N ALA A 624 -23.08 -25.31 -17.76
CA ALA A 624 -21.80 -24.62 -17.56
C ALA A 624 -21.60 -23.52 -18.63
N THR A 625 -20.63 -22.64 -18.41
CA THR A 625 -20.14 -21.67 -19.41
C THR A 625 -18.66 -21.92 -19.71
N GLU A 626 -18.24 -21.59 -20.93
CA GLU A 626 -16.82 -21.65 -21.31
C GLU A 626 -15.94 -20.87 -20.33
N SER A 627 -14.80 -21.42 -19.97
CA SER A 627 -13.80 -20.74 -19.14
C SER A 627 -12.79 -20.01 -20.01
N LYS A 628 -12.72 -18.68 -19.88
CA LYS A 628 -11.73 -17.85 -20.58
C LYS A 628 -10.50 -17.54 -19.73
N GLY A 629 -10.59 -17.80 -18.43
CA GLY A 629 -9.59 -17.44 -17.44
C GLY A 629 -9.67 -18.30 -16.18
N VAL A 630 -8.85 -17.95 -15.19
CA VAL A 630 -8.75 -18.74 -13.96
C VAL A 630 -9.96 -18.53 -13.04
N PHE A 631 -10.51 -17.31 -13.04
CA PHE A 631 -11.63 -16.96 -12.18
C PHE A 631 -12.97 -17.25 -12.88
N PRO A 632 -13.96 -17.76 -12.13
CA PRO A 632 -15.35 -17.58 -12.50
C PRO A 632 -15.68 -16.09 -12.66
N PRO A 633 -16.48 -15.67 -13.66
CA PRO A 633 -16.77 -14.26 -13.93
C PRO A 633 -17.35 -13.46 -12.76
N ALA A 634 -18.01 -14.14 -11.82
CA ALA A 634 -18.56 -13.53 -10.62
C ALA A 634 -17.50 -13.06 -9.59
N ILE A 635 -16.26 -13.56 -9.67
CA ILE A 635 -15.13 -13.09 -8.84
C ILE A 635 -14.38 -11.95 -9.54
N ILE A 636 -13.90 -12.22 -10.76
CA ILE A 636 -13.24 -11.23 -11.61
C ILE A 636 -13.79 -11.38 -13.02
N ASP A 637 -14.21 -10.25 -13.57
CA ASP A 637 -14.72 -10.16 -14.93
C ASP A 637 -13.73 -10.68 -15.99
N ASP A 638 -14.23 -11.43 -16.96
CA ASP A 638 -13.44 -12.07 -18.02
C ASP A 638 -13.63 -11.46 -19.42
N HIS A 639 -14.45 -10.40 -19.58
CA HIS A 639 -14.77 -9.83 -20.90
C HIS A 639 -13.54 -9.35 -21.69
N GLN A 640 -12.47 -8.95 -20.99
CA GLN A 640 -11.22 -8.52 -21.63
C GLN A 640 -10.38 -9.69 -22.15
N LEU A 641 -10.67 -10.92 -21.72
CA LEU A 641 -9.98 -12.12 -22.16
C LEU A 641 -10.59 -12.64 -23.47
N LYS A 642 -9.73 -12.96 -24.42
CA LYS A 642 -10.16 -13.50 -25.73
C LYS A 642 -10.65 -14.95 -25.63
N GLY A 643 -10.21 -15.69 -24.60
CA GLY A 643 -10.39 -17.13 -24.49
C GLY A 643 -9.67 -17.93 -25.59
N PHE A 644 -9.88 -19.24 -25.58
CA PHE A 644 -9.29 -20.19 -26.54
C PHE A 644 -10.38 -20.88 -27.36
N LYS A 645 -11.09 -20.10 -28.17
CA LYS A 645 -12.12 -20.65 -29.08
C LYS A 645 -11.55 -21.79 -29.93
N TYR A 646 -12.25 -22.91 -29.95
CA TYR A 646 -11.86 -24.12 -30.68
C TYR A 646 -11.42 -23.82 -32.13
N ASN A 647 -10.16 -24.12 -32.42
CA ASN A 647 -9.52 -23.90 -33.72
C ASN A 647 -8.38 -24.93 -33.93
N PRO A 648 -8.70 -26.16 -34.36
CA PRO A 648 -7.71 -27.22 -34.52
C PRO A 648 -6.71 -26.93 -35.64
N THR A 649 -7.07 -26.11 -36.63
CA THR A 649 -6.14 -25.67 -37.69
C THR A 649 -5.03 -24.80 -37.13
N LYS A 650 -5.38 -23.83 -36.29
CA LYS A 650 -4.41 -22.97 -35.60
C LYS A 650 -3.55 -23.76 -34.60
N ALA A 651 -4.14 -24.73 -33.91
CA ALA A 651 -3.39 -25.62 -33.03
C ALA A 651 -2.29 -26.38 -33.81
N LYS A 652 -2.64 -26.99 -34.96
CA LYS A 652 -1.67 -27.67 -35.85
C LYS A 652 -0.56 -26.74 -36.34
N GLU A 653 -0.90 -25.51 -36.71
CA GLU A 653 0.07 -24.51 -37.14
C GLU A 653 1.10 -24.19 -36.04
N ILE A 654 0.63 -23.94 -34.81
CA ILE A 654 1.50 -23.66 -33.67
C ILE A 654 2.40 -24.88 -33.35
N LEU A 655 1.85 -26.10 -33.39
CA LEU A 655 2.64 -27.32 -33.17
C LEU A 655 3.73 -27.53 -34.23
N ASN A 656 3.42 -27.26 -35.50
CA ASN A 656 4.38 -27.36 -36.59
C ASN A 656 5.50 -26.33 -36.45
N ASN A 657 5.16 -25.07 -36.13
CA ASN A 657 6.13 -24.01 -35.93
C ASN A 657 7.09 -24.27 -34.75
N ASN A 658 6.66 -25.05 -33.76
CA ASN A 658 7.46 -25.46 -32.60
C ASN A 658 8.16 -26.83 -32.75
N ASN A 659 8.12 -27.42 -33.95
CA ASN A 659 8.71 -28.72 -34.28
C ASN A 659 8.25 -29.87 -33.36
N PHE A 660 7.00 -29.86 -32.89
CA PHE A 660 6.48 -30.85 -31.94
C PHE A 660 6.61 -32.30 -32.46
N ASN A 661 6.26 -32.53 -33.73
CA ASN A 661 6.26 -33.87 -34.34
C ASN A 661 7.65 -34.54 -34.36
N SER A 662 8.73 -33.75 -34.28
CA SER A 662 10.11 -34.27 -34.21
C SER A 662 10.50 -34.74 -32.81
N ARG A 663 9.71 -34.43 -31.77
CA ARG A 663 10.02 -34.74 -30.36
C ARG A 663 9.46 -36.09 -29.89
N ASN A 664 8.46 -36.64 -30.59
CA ASN A 664 7.86 -37.96 -30.33
C ASN A 664 7.46 -38.22 -28.86
N GLU A 665 6.96 -37.18 -28.17
CA GLU A 665 6.47 -37.28 -26.79
C GLU A 665 4.96 -37.49 -26.74
N ARG A 666 4.50 -38.33 -25.82
CA ARG A 666 3.08 -38.59 -25.54
C ARG A 666 2.62 -37.78 -24.34
N LEU A 667 1.43 -37.18 -24.41
CA LEU A 667 0.83 -36.45 -23.30
C LEU A 667 0.30 -37.43 -22.25
N LYS A 668 0.86 -37.42 -21.04
CA LYS A 668 0.42 -38.27 -19.94
C LYS A 668 -0.72 -37.61 -19.16
N ILE A 669 -1.90 -38.22 -19.17
CA ILE A 669 -3.11 -37.72 -18.51
C ILE A 669 -3.41 -38.56 -17.27
N LEU A 670 -3.51 -37.91 -16.09
CA LEU A 670 -3.90 -38.56 -14.85
C LEU A 670 -5.43 -38.74 -14.79
N ALA A 671 -5.89 -39.99 -14.64
CA ALA A 671 -7.29 -40.35 -14.55
C ALA A 671 -7.59 -41.14 -13.27
N ARG A 672 -8.82 -41.01 -12.75
CA ARG A 672 -9.30 -41.89 -11.68
C ARG A 672 -9.61 -43.27 -12.25
N LYS A 673 -9.25 -44.33 -11.53
CA LYS A 673 -9.69 -45.70 -11.82
C LYS A 673 -11.16 -45.81 -11.43
N GLU A 674 -11.98 -46.35 -12.32
CA GLU A 674 -13.41 -46.57 -12.03
C GLU A 674 -13.59 -47.63 -10.95
N ASP A 675 -14.57 -47.42 -10.07
CA ASP A 675 -15.18 -48.49 -9.30
C ASP A 675 -16.18 -49.21 -10.22
N GLU A 676 -16.29 -50.55 -10.13
CA GLU A 676 -17.18 -51.33 -11.00
C GLU A 676 -18.64 -50.83 -10.91
N GLY A 677 -19.21 -50.40 -12.03
CA GLY A 677 -20.63 -50.01 -12.16
C GLY A 677 -20.94 -48.52 -12.27
N THR A 678 -19.95 -47.62 -12.22
CA THR A 678 -20.19 -46.16 -12.37
C THR A 678 -19.59 -45.60 -13.66
N THR A 679 -20.42 -45.09 -14.58
CA THR A 679 -19.93 -44.30 -15.73
C THR A 679 -19.65 -42.87 -15.26
N ASN A 680 -18.39 -42.56 -14.97
CA ASN A 680 -18.00 -41.28 -14.38
C ASN A 680 -17.96 -40.15 -15.45
N SER A 681 -18.49 -38.95 -15.15
CA SER A 681 -18.39 -37.77 -16.03
C SER A 681 -16.93 -37.41 -16.37
N ASN A 682 -15.97 -37.76 -15.50
CA ASN A 682 -14.54 -37.61 -15.76
C ASN A 682 -14.05 -38.46 -16.94
N GLU A 683 -14.56 -39.67 -17.11
CA GLU A 683 -14.15 -40.57 -18.20
C GLU A 683 -14.63 -40.02 -19.54
N LYS A 684 -15.87 -39.54 -19.60
CA LYS A 684 -16.43 -38.87 -20.79
C LYS A 684 -15.61 -37.62 -21.16
N LEU A 685 -15.24 -36.81 -20.16
CA LEU A 685 -14.37 -35.64 -20.35
C LEU A 685 -13.02 -36.03 -20.97
N ILE A 686 -12.33 -37.01 -20.40
CA ILE A 686 -11.01 -37.46 -20.87
C ILE A 686 -11.10 -38.02 -22.29
N ASN A 687 -12.14 -38.79 -22.61
CA ASN A 687 -12.33 -39.34 -23.95
C ASN A 687 -12.53 -38.26 -25.01
N HIS A 688 -13.31 -37.21 -24.73
CA HIS A 688 -13.45 -36.06 -25.64
C HIS A 688 -12.11 -35.35 -25.86
N ILE A 689 -11.35 -35.12 -24.79
CA ILE A 689 -10.03 -34.47 -24.87
C ILE A 689 -9.05 -35.31 -25.72
N ILE A 690 -9.02 -36.63 -25.53
CA ILE A 690 -8.13 -37.52 -26.31
C ILE A 690 -8.52 -37.53 -27.79
N GLU A 691 -9.80 -37.55 -28.10
CA GLU A 691 -10.31 -37.48 -29.48
C GLU A 691 -9.83 -36.20 -30.17
N ASP A 692 -9.99 -35.05 -29.51
CA ASP A 692 -9.62 -33.73 -30.01
C ASP A 692 -8.10 -33.59 -30.19
N LEU A 693 -7.31 -34.06 -29.22
CA LEU A 693 -5.84 -34.05 -29.28
C LEU A 693 -5.29 -34.98 -30.36
N LYS A 694 -5.93 -36.14 -30.58
CA LYS A 694 -5.56 -37.05 -31.67
C LYS A 694 -5.76 -36.41 -33.04
N ASN A 695 -6.80 -35.59 -33.22
CA ASN A 695 -7.08 -34.91 -34.48
C ASN A 695 -6.00 -33.89 -34.89
N ILE A 696 -5.20 -33.41 -33.92
CA ILE A 696 -4.07 -32.50 -34.15
C ILE A 696 -2.70 -33.18 -34.08
N GLY A 697 -2.66 -34.51 -33.91
CA GLY A 697 -1.42 -35.30 -33.92
C GLY A 697 -0.73 -35.46 -32.57
N ILE A 698 -1.41 -35.15 -31.44
CA ILE A 698 -0.90 -35.43 -30.09
C ILE A 698 -1.41 -36.80 -29.64
N GLU A 699 -0.51 -37.73 -29.40
CA GLU A 699 -0.83 -39.02 -28.78
C GLU A 699 -0.88 -38.90 -27.26
N CYS A 700 -1.88 -39.52 -26.62
CA CYS A 700 -2.09 -39.47 -25.17
C CYS A 700 -1.87 -40.84 -24.51
N GLU A 701 -1.31 -40.84 -23.31
CA GLU A 701 -1.18 -42.01 -22.42
C GLU A 701 -2.00 -41.77 -21.15
N ILE A 702 -2.93 -42.66 -20.82
CA ILE A 702 -3.77 -42.52 -19.62
C ILE A 702 -3.12 -43.27 -18.45
N ILE A 703 -2.87 -42.57 -17.36
CA ILE A 703 -2.38 -43.15 -16.11
C ILE A 703 -3.53 -43.18 -15.11
N ARG A 704 -4.02 -44.39 -14.77
CA ARG A 704 -5.15 -44.57 -13.86
C ARG A 704 -4.70 -44.87 -12.44
N VAL A 705 -5.25 -44.15 -11.46
CA VAL A 705 -4.98 -44.33 -10.03
C VAL A 705 -6.28 -44.42 -9.22
N PRO A 706 -6.30 -45.12 -8.07
CA PRO A 706 -7.47 -45.15 -7.19
C PRO A 706 -7.95 -43.75 -6.80
N SER A 707 -9.26 -43.52 -6.70
CA SER A 707 -9.84 -42.20 -6.43
C SER A 707 -9.30 -41.53 -5.16
N LYS A 708 -9.05 -42.31 -4.10
CA LYS A 708 -8.48 -41.82 -2.83
C LYS A 708 -7.02 -41.36 -2.94
N GLU A 709 -6.29 -41.85 -3.92
CA GLU A 709 -4.88 -41.54 -4.16
C GLU A 709 -4.68 -40.51 -5.29
N TYR A 710 -5.77 -40.07 -5.93
CA TYR A 710 -5.71 -39.21 -7.11
C TYR A 710 -4.93 -37.90 -6.86
N MET A 711 -5.19 -37.25 -5.73
CA MET A 711 -4.55 -35.98 -5.37
C MET A 711 -3.17 -36.16 -4.70
N ALA A 712 -2.64 -37.38 -4.62
CA ALA A 712 -1.30 -37.60 -4.08
C ALA A 712 -0.24 -36.98 -5.01
N SER A 713 0.68 -36.18 -4.44
CA SER A 713 1.74 -35.50 -5.19
C SER A 713 2.60 -36.47 -6.01
N GLU A 714 2.83 -37.68 -5.49
CA GLU A 714 3.54 -38.76 -6.18
C GLU A 714 2.85 -39.22 -7.47
N ASN A 715 1.52 -39.14 -7.54
CA ASN A 715 0.76 -39.52 -8.74
C ASN A 715 0.70 -38.37 -9.75
N ILE A 716 0.50 -37.14 -9.27
CA ILE A 716 0.50 -35.94 -10.12
C ILE A 716 1.88 -35.72 -10.75
N SER A 717 2.97 -35.94 -10.00
CA SER A 717 4.34 -35.80 -10.48
C SER A 717 4.69 -36.71 -11.68
N LYS A 718 3.96 -37.82 -11.85
CA LYS A 718 4.17 -38.80 -12.95
C LYS A 718 3.45 -38.43 -14.25
N CYS A 719 2.55 -37.46 -14.23
CA CYS A 719 1.68 -37.10 -15.37
C CYS A 719 1.94 -35.67 -15.83
N ASP A 720 1.74 -35.39 -17.11
CA ASP A 720 1.89 -34.05 -17.69
C ASP A 720 0.67 -33.17 -17.41
N VAL A 721 -0.52 -33.78 -17.38
CA VAL A 721 -1.77 -33.10 -17.02
C VAL A 721 -2.61 -33.91 -16.03
N TYR A 722 -3.35 -33.20 -15.18
CA TYR A 722 -4.32 -33.76 -14.23
C TYR A 722 -5.65 -33.01 -14.34
N VAL A 723 -6.77 -33.69 -14.10
CA VAL A 723 -8.11 -33.10 -14.11
C VAL A 723 -8.43 -32.56 -12.71
N MET A 724 -8.86 -31.31 -12.61
CA MET A 724 -9.25 -30.72 -11.34
C MET A 724 -10.45 -29.78 -11.51
N GLY A 725 -11.31 -29.78 -10.49
CA GLY A 725 -12.28 -28.73 -10.24
C GLY A 725 -11.88 -27.99 -8.98
N TRP A 726 -11.88 -26.67 -9.02
CA TRP A 726 -11.68 -25.83 -7.84
C TRP A 726 -12.93 -25.01 -7.57
N ILE A 727 -13.43 -25.07 -6.34
CA ILE A 727 -14.51 -24.24 -5.84
C ILE A 727 -13.91 -23.17 -4.93
N ALA A 728 -14.31 -21.92 -5.13
CA ALA A 728 -13.92 -20.84 -4.24
C ALA A 728 -14.61 -21.02 -2.89
N ASP A 729 -13.87 -20.93 -1.79
CA ASP A 729 -14.48 -20.94 -0.46
C ASP A 729 -15.21 -19.62 -0.18
N THR A 730 -14.66 -18.53 -0.75
CA THR A 730 -15.18 -17.17 -0.63
C THR A 730 -15.27 -16.49 -1.99
N GLY A 731 -15.92 -15.33 -2.04
CA GLY A 731 -15.88 -14.45 -3.22
C GLY A 731 -14.55 -13.71 -3.42
N ASP A 732 -13.53 -13.95 -2.58
CA ASP A 732 -12.28 -13.20 -2.63
C ASP A 732 -11.32 -13.77 -3.67
N PRO A 733 -10.77 -12.95 -4.59
CA PRO A 733 -9.85 -13.46 -5.61
C PRO A 733 -8.58 -14.09 -5.04
N ASP A 734 -8.14 -13.68 -3.84
CA ASP A 734 -6.94 -14.25 -3.22
C ASP A 734 -7.14 -15.68 -2.74
N ASN A 735 -8.32 -15.97 -2.17
CA ASN A 735 -8.70 -17.31 -1.74
C ASN A 735 -8.77 -18.30 -2.92
N TYR A 736 -8.93 -17.79 -4.14
CA TYR A 736 -8.84 -18.59 -5.36
C TYR A 736 -7.39 -18.75 -5.85
N LEU A 737 -6.61 -17.66 -5.92
CA LEU A 737 -5.28 -17.69 -6.53
C LEU A 737 -4.20 -18.27 -5.62
N THR A 738 -4.22 -17.93 -4.32
CA THR A 738 -3.16 -18.37 -3.39
C THR A 738 -3.03 -19.90 -3.40
N PRO A 739 -4.12 -20.68 -3.20
CA PRO A 739 -4.02 -22.14 -3.22
C PRO A 739 -3.52 -22.74 -4.54
N LEU A 740 -3.87 -22.13 -5.67
CA LEU A 740 -3.64 -22.70 -7.00
C LEU A 740 -2.33 -22.27 -7.65
N PHE A 741 -1.85 -21.06 -7.36
CA PHE A 741 -0.77 -20.42 -8.10
C PHE A 741 0.37 -19.86 -7.22
N SER A 742 0.24 -19.90 -5.89
CA SER A 742 1.39 -19.55 -5.03
C SER A 742 2.37 -20.72 -4.92
N PRO A 743 3.69 -20.51 -5.13
CA PRO A 743 4.70 -21.57 -5.11
C PRO A 743 4.80 -22.34 -3.79
N ASP A 744 4.52 -21.67 -2.67
CA ASP A 744 4.69 -22.20 -1.31
C ASP A 744 3.51 -23.06 -0.84
N THR A 745 2.44 -23.19 -1.63
CA THR A 745 1.20 -23.88 -1.23
C THR A 745 1.19 -25.32 -1.70
N TYR A 746 0.78 -26.25 -0.83
CA TYR A 746 0.76 -27.68 -1.15
C TYR A 746 -0.25 -28.04 -2.27
N THR A 747 -1.29 -27.22 -2.46
CA THR A 747 -2.32 -27.36 -3.49
C THR A 747 -1.92 -26.81 -4.86
N ASN A 748 -0.73 -26.19 -4.99
CA ASN A 748 -0.14 -25.82 -6.28
C ASN A 748 0.46 -27.07 -6.95
N PHE A 749 -0.42 -28.01 -7.31
CA PHE A 749 -0.07 -29.30 -7.88
C PHE A 749 0.63 -29.18 -9.23
N GLY A 750 0.28 -28.14 -10.01
CA GLY A 750 0.92 -27.85 -11.29
C GLY A 750 2.34 -27.29 -11.15
N GLY A 751 2.71 -26.81 -9.95
CA GLY A 751 4.02 -26.22 -9.70
C GLY A 751 4.26 -24.94 -10.50
N TYR A 752 3.21 -24.14 -10.71
CA TYR A 752 3.33 -22.83 -11.34
C TYR A 752 4.15 -21.89 -10.46
N ASP A 753 5.14 -21.25 -11.06
CA ASP A 753 6.04 -20.30 -10.39
C ASP A 753 6.40 -19.16 -11.36
N ASN A 754 5.62 -18.08 -11.28
CA ASN A 754 5.89 -16.83 -11.98
C ASN A 754 6.10 -15.72 -10.94
N LYS A 755 7.29 -15.11 -10.97
CA LYS A 755 7.69 -14.06 -10.03
C LYS A 755 6.81 -12.80 -10.14
N GLU A 756 6.43 -12.40 -11.34
CA GLU A 756 5.55 -11.23 -11.54
C GLU A 756 4.17 -11.49 -10.95
N VAL A 757 3.59 -12.67 -11.21
CA VAL A 757 2.30 -13.06 -10.64
C VAL A 757 2.35 -13.12 -9.12
N THR A 758 3.38 -13.74 -8.55
CA THR A 758 3.53 -13.87 -7.09
C THR A 758 3.65 -12.50 -6.41
N GLU A 759 4.41 -11.57 -7.00
CA GLU A 759 4.56 -10.22 -6.47
C GLU A 759 3.26 -9.41 -6.57
N LEU A 760 2.55 -9.49 -7.71
CA LEU A 760 1.25 -8.86 -7.87
C LEU A 760 0.20 -9.41 -6.89
N MET A 761 0.21 -10.71 -6.62
CA MET A 761 -0.67 -11.32 -5.60
C MET A 761 -0.40 -10.75 -4.21
N LYS A 762 0.88 -10.63 -3.81
CA LYS A 762 1.26 -10.01 -2.53
C LYS A 762 0.84 -8.54 -2.44
N GLN A 763 0.98 -7.79 -3.52
CA GLN A 763 0.52 -6.41 -3.60
C GLN A 763 -1.01 -6.32 -3.49
N ALA A 764 -1.74 -7.17 -4.22
CA ALA A 764 -3.20 -7.18 -4.23
C ALA A 764 -3.82 -7.42 -2.85
N LYS A 765 -3.21 -8.27 -2.01
CA LYS A 765 -3.65 -8.49 -0.61
C LYS A 765 -3.63 -7.20 0.22
N LYS A 766 -2.62 -6.35 0.01
CA LYS A 766 -2.40 -5.11 0.78
C LYS A 766 -3.25 -3.92 0.30
N ILE A 767 -3.90 -4.03 -0.86
CA ILE A 767 -4.72 -2.94 -1.42
C ILE A 767 -6.10 -2.95 -0.76
N ILE A 768 -6.44 -1.87 -0.06
CA ILE A 768 -7.77 -1.68 0.54
C ILE A 768 -8.81 -1.17 -0.48
N ASN A 769 -8.38 -0.34 -1.45
CA ASN A 769 -9.29 0.20 -2.47
C ASN A 769 -9.80 -0.91 -3.41
N PRO A 770 -11.12 -1.21 -3.42
CA PRO A 770 -11.64 -2.37 -4.15
C PRO A 770 -11.46 -2.26 -5.66
N ILE A 771 -11.54 -1.05 -6.23
CA ILE A 771 -11.38 -0.81 -7.68
C ILE A 771 -9.94 -1.11 -8.10
N LYS A 772 -8.95 -0.50 -7.41
CA LYS A 772 -7.53 -0.75 -7.69
C LYS A 772 -7.16 -2.23 -7.51
N ARG A 773 -7.72 -2.86 -6.48
CA ARG A 773 -7.51 -4.28 -6.18
C ARG A 773 -8.01 -5.18 -7.33
N ILE A 774 -9.20 -4.93 -7.85
CA ILE A 774 -9.76 -5.67 -8.99
C ILE A 774 -8.88 -5.53 -10.25
N GLU A 775 -8.40 -4.32 -10.55
CA GLU A 775 -7.52 -4.09 -11.72
C GLU A 775 -6.20 -4.89 -11.63
N VAL A 776 -5.62 -5.01 -10.44
CA VAL A 776 -4.44 -5.86 -10.22
C VAL A 776 -4.79 -7.34 -10.46
N TYR A 777 -5.94 -7.83 -9.99
CA TYR A 777 -6.36 -9.21 -10.24
C TYR A 777 -6.68 -9.49 -11.72
N LYS A 778 -7.23 -8.51 -12.46
CA LYS A 778 -7.38 -8.63 -13.92
C LYS A 778 -6.03 -8.79 -14.61
N LYS A 779 -5.01 -8.02 -14.18
CA LYS A 779 -3.64 -8.16 -14.69
C LYS A 779 -3.07 -9.55 -14.36
N ILE A 780 -3.22 -10.03 -13.13
CA ILE A 780 -2.77 -11.36 -12.71
C ILE A 780 -3.45 -12.44 -13.56
N GLN A 781 -4.77 -12.41 -13.67
CA GLN A 781 -5.53 -13.36 -14.49
C GLN A 781 -5.03 -13.38 -15.93
N LYS A 782 -4.79 -12.21 -16.54
CA LYS A 782 -4.25 -12.14 -17.91
C LYS A 782 -2.87 -12.80 -18.03
N LEU A 783 -1.95 -12.51 -17.11
CA LEU A 783 -0.61 -13.12 -17.10
C LEU A 783 -0.69 -14.65 -16.99
N ILE A 784 -1.54 -15.15 -16.09
CA ILE A 784 -1.73 -16.59 -15.92
C ILE A 784 -2.31 -17.22 -17.19
N VAL A 785 -3.32 -16.60 -17.80
CA VAL A 785 -3.90 -17.08 -19.08
C VAL A 785 -2.85 -17.09 -20.18
N ASP A 786 -2.02 -16.05 -20.29
CA ASP A 786 -0.95 -15.95 -21.29
C ASP A 786 0.16 -17.01 -21.09
N ASP A 787 0.42 -17.43 -19.85
CA ASP A 787 1.34 -18.53 -19.53
C ASP A 787 0.76 -19.92 -19.82
N CYS A 788 -0.56 -20.03 -19.99
CA CYS A 788 -1.30 -21.26 -20.28
C CYS A 788 -0.97 -22.42 -19.33
N PRO A 789 -0.97 -22.27 -17.99
CA PRO A 789 -0.69 -23.37 -17.07
C PRO A 789 -1.82 -24.39 -16.99
N TRP A 790 -2.99 -24.06 -17.54
CA TRP A 790 -4.17 -24.92 -17.60
C TRP A 790 -4.63 -25.12 -19.04
N ILE A 791 -5.35 -26.21 -19.26
CA ILE A 791 -6.36 -26.34 -20.30
C ILE A 791 -7.66 -25.82 -19.69
N PHE A 792 -8.10 -24.64 -20.13
CA PHE A 792 -9.31 -24.00 -19.62
C PHE A 792 -10.53 -24.69 -20.21
N LEU A 793 -11.42 -25.23 -19.35
CA LEU A 793 -12.61 -25.95 -19.81
C LEU A 793 -13.86 -25.10 -19.61
N TYR A 794 -14.39 -25.09 -18.39
CA TYR A 794 -15.69 -24.48 -18.11
C TYR A 794 -15.88 -24.11 -16.64
N HIS A 795 -16.74 -23.12 -16.41
CA HIS A 795 -17.30 -22.76 -15.11
C HIS A 795 -18.69 -23.42 -14.98
N PRO A 796 -18.89 -24.37 -14.04
CA PRO A 796 -20.19 -24.98 -13.81
C PRO A 796 -21.26 -23.95 -13.42
N LYS A 797 -22.52 -24.31 -13.69
CA LYS A 797 -23.71 -23.68 -13.15
C LYS A 797 -24.40 -24.64 -12.19
N LEU A 798 -25.21 -24.09 -11.29
CA LEU A 798 -26.25 -24.85 -10.61
C LEU A 798 -27.61 -24.50 -11.20
N ALA A 799 -28.54 -25.45 -11.14
CA ALA A 799 -29.92 -25.24 -11.52
C ALA A 799 -30.85 -25.44 -10.33
N TYR A 800 -32.04 -24.86 -10.42
CA TYR A 800 -33.15 -25.22 -9.54
C TYR A 800 -34.46 -25.19 -10.32
N ILE A 801 -35.44 -25.93 -9.82
CA ILE A 801 -36.85 -25.89 -10.21
C ILE A 801 -37.67 -25.55 -8.97
N SER A 802 -38.80 -24.86 -9.18
CA SER A 802 -39.72 -24.47 -8.11
C SER A 802 -41.13 -24.38 -8.67
N ASP A 803 -42.13 -24.72 -7.86
CA ASP A 803 -43.52 -24.59 -8.26
C ASP A 803 -43.85 -23.12 -8.60
N GLU A 804 -44.86 -22.90 -9.44
CA GLU A 804 -45.24 -21.56 -9.92
C GLU A 804 -45.66 -20.62 -8.76
N ASN A 805 -46.25 -21.21 -7.72
CA ASN A 805 -46.65 -20.51 -6.50
C ASN A 805 -45.46 -20.26 -5.56
N ILE A 806 -44.25 -20.75 -5.83
CA ILE A 806 -43.07 -20.47 -5.01
C ILE A 806 -42.26 -19.34 -5.63
N ALA A 807 -41.96 -18.34 -4.81
CA ALA A 807 -41.18 -17.18 -5.20
C ALA A 807 -39.89 -17.07 -4.40
N ASN A 808 -38.93 -16.33 -4.99
CA ASN A 808 -37.67 -15.94 -4.35
C ASN A 808 -36.76 -17.11 -3.90
N VAL A 809 -36.92 -18.30 -4.48
CA VAL A 809 -35.84 -19.30 -4.47
C VAL A 809 -34.67 -18.69 -5.22
N ARG A 810 -33.59 -18.36 -4.50
CA ARG A 810 -32.39 -17.73 -5.07
C ARG A 810 -31.18 -18.54 -4.66
N LEU A 811 -30.46 -19.01 -5.67
CA LEU A 811 -29.15 -19.60 -5.49
C LEU A 811 -28.11 -18.48 -5.41
N SER A 812 -27.22 -18.56 -4.41
CA SER A 812 -26.03 -17.73 -4.38
C SER A 812 -24.97 -18.27 -5.34
N VAL A 813 -23.95 -17.46 -5.63
CA VAL A 813 -22.76 -17.89 -6.38
C VAL A 813 -21.97 -19.01 -5.69
N LEU A 814 -22.20 -19.25 -4.40
CA LEU A 814 -21.65 -20.39 -3.66
C LEU A 814 -22.62 -21.59 -3.61
N GLY A 815 -23.73 -21.54 -4.35
CA GLY A 815 -24.75 -22.58 -4.38
C GLY A 815 -25.58 -22.67 -3.11
N LYS A 816 -25.68 -21.58 -2.34
CA LYS A 816 -26.44 -21.51 -1.08
C LYS A 816 -27.84 -20.94 -1.32
N THR A 817 -28.80 -21.31 -0.49
CA THR A 817 -30.18 -20.82 -0.58
C THR A 817 -30.61 -20.27 0.76
N ARG A 818 -31.11 -19.03 0.77
CA ARG A 818 -31.66 -18.39 1.95
C ARG A 818 -33.17 -18.62 2.03
N TYR A 819 -33.57 -19.49 2.95
CA TYR A 819 -34.95 -19.89 3.13
C TYR A 819 -35.81 -18.75 3.66
N GLU A 820 -35.22 -17.75 4.33
CA GLU A 820 -35.99 -16.62 4.82
C GLU A 820 -36.59 -15.81 3.66
N ASP A 821 -35.97 -15.81 2.49
CA ASP A 821 -36.41 -15.08 1.31
C ASP A 821 -37.56 -15.79 0.56
N ILE A 822 -37.73 -17.10 0.74
CA ILE A 822 -38.69 -17.93 0.00
C ILE A 822 -40.11 -17.62 0.47
N MET A 823 -41.00 -17.38 -0.48
CA MET A 823 -42.38 -16.97 -0.23
C MET A 823 -43.36 -17.80 -1.06
N ILE A 824 -44.47 -18.24 -0.46
CA ILE A 824 -45.60 -18.85 -1.17
C ILE A 824 -46.51 -17.73 -1.70
N LYS A 825 -46.87 -17.81 -2.97
CA LYS A 825 -47.78 -16.93 -3.69
C LYS A 825 -49.10 -17.64 -3.98
N GLU A 826 -50.11 -16.84 -4.29
CA GLU A 826 -51.39 -17.34 -4.81
C GLU A 826 -51.27 -17.78 -6.27
#